data_AF-A0A7C4NYC2-F1
#
_entry.id   AF-A0A7C4NYC2-F1
#
_cell.length_a   1.000
_cell.length_b   1.000
_cell.length_c   1.000
_cell.angle_alpha   90.00
_cell.angle_beta   90.00
_cell.angle_gamma   90.00
#
_symmetry.space_group_name_H-M   'P 1'
#
loop_
_entity.id
_entity.type
_entity.pdbx_description
1 polymer ?
#
loop_
_entity_poly.entity_id
_entity_poly.type
_entity_poly.pdbx_seq_one_letter_code
_entity_poly.pdbx_strand_id
1 'polypeptide(L)'
;MWGRPWYIYISFNESDVQTADDFYRYLSQGLEGHELVVWNPSEMAEEDYRREATEFLERADLFVACLSLHYMDSPNARWEVQKAVAEYRRRQGALQVLVLLVRDAFVPAVLRGFPVAPAPDEPVEAGPVSRESQLKRAAARARDLLEGIARSVELFPLPQGPAFSLTFEDVRERLLVWLQYTDLGPLFELLKRLFHPERTPDDLFQLEDAFAEWRQQSQRSKLSFQAFIQRMQAIRLDLGHLINRIDERRFRDQWSNLFAEGYYGWSPLPPVADPLAGLFLPFGEIHMPDTLNLPSQVRNDEVWEGAGTLTMQQQQEFRRHLLLAQDALGAGQYARAHALCEHVRAHIDPQSAQLYELLLLSFLKKEGPDRIIYDAVYGTGNKLNQVIVYAGRFAEYQSARKCPSEADSYNLRATAEALSNALLRLYSTFENDYILHTGRHREEVPDHRAAVSKIIQTAMVVYRTIHPYRGFLELAVNEMCNGGKYDYIQRVEIINDEFRFASQEDFGIESEIREVIGMLEEISNADDDELMNRQLRENLLFNLRAKRFRLQAQVAEEQRRYVHFTDLRESVLELVDAALLGYKIFGDENYADEESFLRFAIEQLLPNLLRPLASATLPQAIGQVSWFVLDEQGRLHPHPECRRFHFDAVGVVEKIVRDHAGRAGWMQVHPNLLEAVRQQVVAHADRRYEDMRRQLEYRDFRRPDPTEARQVILKCLREWKSAWLAAPDQAGPLLQRILLELLGERALLWMRFSPFQLLALPECTALGYDAVQEMRAALNSPGSLPEQVALRILNHNLFRRHIQPEYQRIPAGQEEHRYEITRLLLEALHQYRDLHPDPDLLQFVFDELTLEHKLRWIDIRSDAQAVPWPVAMPFGFDPVDILRQLVSQMPERFPAMEARRRIAQRRFAEQERRYYREISPILLENKRIERQIAIEIIRALKGIFRFYPDPAFLHLALEEVEGRGRIRWNSYFLGLLPLWTNHYENRFFDFDYLAERSEVRGYLVTAEQWMAHVEAQASRQAI
;
A
#
# COMPACT_ATOMS: atom_id res chain seq x y z
N MET A 1 -3.89 8.69 -24.85
CA MET A 1 -4.35 9.90 -24.13
C MET A 1 -4.83 10.88 -25.22
N TRP A 2 -5.89 11.66 -24.99
CA TRP A 2 -6.41 12.76 -25.85
C TRP A 2 -7.40 12.41 -26.98
N GLY A 3 -8.68 12.73 -26.75
CA GLY A 3 -9.76 12.68 -27.76
C GLY A 3 -11.05 13.42 -27.36
N ARG A 4 -11.01 14.28 -26.34
CA ARG A 4 -12.18 15.08 -25.90
C ARG A 4 -11.95 16.56 -26.25
N PRO A 5 -12.96 17.28 -26.77
CA PRO A 5 -12.89 18.72 -26.98
C PRO A 5 -12.90 19.50 -25.66
N TRP A 6 -12.20 20.64 -25.64
CA TRP A 6 -12.20 21.58 -24.52
C TRP A 6 -13.33 22.59 -24.68
N TYR A 7 -14.13 22.78 -23.64
CA TYR A 7 -15.24 23.72 -23.63
C TYR A 7 -14.84 25.03 -22.97
N ILE A 8 -14.88 26.13 -23.71
CA ILE A 8 -14.44 27.46 -23.24
C ILE A 8 -15.62 28.42 -23.23
N TYR A 9 -15.86 29.04 -22.08
CA TYR A 9 -16.87 30.08 -21.90
C TYR A 9 -16.17 31.44 -21.78
N ILE A 10 -16.38 32.34 -22.73
CA ILE A 10 -15.81 33.70 -22.67
C ILE A 10 -16.94 34.68 -22.42
N SER A 11 -16.93 35.32 -21.25
CA SER A 11 -17.87 36.38 -20.89
C SER A 11 -17.22 37.74 -21.14
N PHE A 12 -17.91 38.60 -21.87
CA PHE A 12 -17.43 39.94 -22.24
C PHE A 12 -18.58 40.93 -22.39
N ASN A 13 -18.25 42.22 -22.35
CA ASN A 13 -19.18 43.29 -22.74
C ASN A 13 -19.13 43.47 -24.27
N GLU A 14 -20.23 43.90 -24.90
CA GLU A 14 -20.32 44.20 -26.34
C GLU A 14 -19.18 45.12 -26.83
N SER A 15 -18.70 46.02 -25.97
CA SER A 15 -17.56 46.91 -26.29
C SER A 15 -16.21 46.19 -26.44
N ASP A 16 -16.09 44.95 -25.98
CA ASP A 16 -14.83 44.19 -25.87
C ASP A 16 -14.84 42.90 -26.71
N VAL A 17 -15.85 42.72 -27.58
CA VAL A 17 -16.00 41.56 -28.50
C VAL A 17 -14.71 41.30 -29.29
N GLN A 18 -14.13 42.35 -29.87
CA GLN A 18 -12.94 42.22 -30.71
C GLN A 18 -11.72 41.71 -29.91
N THR A 19 -11.63 42.04 -28.63
CA THR A 19 -10.53 41.59 -27.76
C THR A 19 -10.75 40.16 -27.25
N ALA A 20 -12.01 39.76 -27.04
CA ALA A 20 -12.39 38.37 -26.78
C ALA A 20 -12.08 37.45 -27.98
N ASP A 21 -12.40 37.89 -29.20
CA ASP A 21 -12.12 37.15 -30.45
C ASP A 21 -10.61 36.99 -30.70
N ASP A 22 -9.84 38.06 -30.50
CA ASP A 22 -8.39 38.01 -30.64
C ASP A 22 -7.74 37.11 -29.57
N PHE A 23 -8.23 37.15 -28.33
CA PHE A 23 -7.80 36.24 -27.27
C PHE A 23 -8.06 34.77 -27.64
N TYR A 24 -9.28 34.46 -28.12
CA TYR A 24 -9.63 33.12 -28.59
C TYR A 24 -8.71 32.66 -29.72
N ARG A 25 -8.43 33.52 -30.69
CA ARG A 25 -7.50 33.21 -31.79
C ARG A 25 -6.12 32.82 -31.26
N TYR A 26 -5.54 33.58 -30.32
CA TYR A 26 -4.23 33.24 -29.75
C TYR A 26 -4.26 31.98 -28.87
N LEU A 27 -5.37 31.73 -28.15
CA LEU A 27 -5.56 30.50 -27.38
C LEU A 27 -5.64 29.27 -28.28
N SER A 28 -6.37 29.37 -29.39
CA SER A 28 -6.46 28.29 -30.39
C SER A 28 -5.10 27.97 -31.04
N GLN A 29 -4.29 29.00 -31.33
CA GLN A 29 -2.92 28.83 -31.81
C GLN A 29 -1.99 28.23 -30.76
N GLY A 30 -2.21 28.52 -29.47
CA GLY A 30 -1.42 27.99 -28.37
C GLY A 30 -1.67 26.50 -28.06
N LEU A 31 -2.80 25.97 -28.53
CA LEU A 31 -3.34 24.62 -28.25
C LEU A 31 -3.39 23.73 -29.52
N GLU A 32 -2.46 23.92 -30.47
CA GLU A 32 -2.40 23.14 -31.72
C GLU A 32 -2.57 21.63 -31.49
N GLY A 33 -3.63 21.04 -32.07
CA GLY A 33 -3.97 19.62 -31.96
C GLY A 33 -5.17 19.27 -31.06
N HIS A 34 -5.76 20.23 -30.36
CA HIS A 34 -6.97 20.04 -29.56
C HIS A 34 -8.21 20.69 -30.19
N GLU A 35 -9.36 20.00 -30.13
CA GLU A 35 -10.65 20.56 -30.55
C GLU A 35 -11.17 21.50 -29.44
N LEU A 36 -11.50 22.75 -29.80
CA LEU A 36 -12.03 23.78 -28.89
C LEU A 36 -13.49 24.08 -29.26
N VAL A 37 -14.38 24.02 -28.27
CA VAL A 37 -15.79 24.39 -28.39
C VAL A 37 -16.03 25.63 -27.55
N VAL A 38 -16.43 26.74 -28.19
CA VAL A 38 -16.63 28.03 -27.51
C VAL A 38 -18.11 28.38 -27.41
N TRP A 39 -18.50 28.95 -26.28
CA TRP A 39 -19.82 29.53 -26.10
C TRP A 39 -20.03 30.72 -27.06
N ASN A 40 -21.03 30.64 -27.94
CA ASN A 40 -21.40 31.74 -28.85
C ASN A 40 -22.85 32.17 -28.61
N PRO A 41 -23.09 33.39 -28.08
CA PRO A 41 -24.44 33.87 -27.75
C PRO A 41 -25.23 34.42 -28.96
N SER A 42 -24.63 34.53 -30.15
CA SER A 42 -25.16 35.38 -31.25
C SER A 42 -26.41 34.87 -31.99
N GLU A 43 -26.95 33.69 -31.65
CA GLU A 43 -28.12 33.09 -32.34
C GLU A 43 -29.32 32.79 -31.43
N MET A 44 -29.35 33.29 -30.20
CA MET A 44 -30.30 32.85 -29.17
C MET A 44 -31.36 33.89 -28.77
N ALA A 45 -32.58 33.41 -28.48
CA ALA A 45 -33.62 34.23 -27.85
C ALA A 45 -33.31 34.48 -26.36
N GLU A 46 -33.66 35.67 -25.85
CA GLU A 46 -33.34 36.12 -24.49
C GLU A 46 -33.93 35.20 -23.39
N GLU A 47 -35.06 34.54 -23.68
CA GLU A 47 -35.73 33.60 -22.77
C GLU A 47 -34.97 32.27 -22.59
N ASP A 48 -34.24 31.83 -23.62
CA ASP A 48 -33.49 30.56 -23.60
C ASP A 48 -32.01 30.74 -23.19
N TYR A 49 -31.52 31.98 -23.20
CA TYR A 49 -30.12 32.33 -22.93
C TYR A 49 -29.57 31.69 -21.65
N ARG A 50 -30.23 31.90 -20.51
CA ARG A 50 -29.74 31.44 -19.21
C ARG A 50 -29.80 29.93 -19.04
N ARG A 51 -30.75 29.25 -19.70
CA ARG A 51 -30.87 27.79 -19.66
C ARG A 51 -29.67 27.16 -20.36
N GLU A 52 -29.40 27.57 -21.58
CA GLU A 52 -28.31 26.98 -22.38
C GLU A 52 -26.92 27.43 -21.93
N ALA A 53 -26.78 28.68 -21.47
CA ALA A 53 -25.56 29.15 -20.83
C ALA A 53 -25.25 28.34 -19.56
N THR A 54 -26.28 27.93 -18.81
CA THR A 54 -26.10 27.03 -17.64
C THR A 54 -25.63 25.66 -18.09
N GLU A 55 -26.30 25.05 -19.07
CA GLU A 55 -25.92 23.73 -19.59
C GLU A 55 -24.50 23.72 -20.19
N PHE A 56 -24.09 24.82 -20.81
CA PHE A 56 -22.73 24.96 -21.34
C PHE A 56 -21.71 25.17 -20.22
N LEU A 57 -21.98 26.01 -19.21
CA LEU A 57 -21.10 26.21 -18.05
C LEU A 57 -20.88 24.91 -17.26
N GLU A 58 -21.89 24.05 -17.19
CA GLU A 58 -21.75 22.71 -16.58
C GLU A 58 -20.76 21.81 -17.34
N ARG A 59 -20.57 22.05 -18.64
CA ARG A 59 -19.62 21.30 -19.50
C ARG A 59 -18.29 22.03 -19.69
N ALA A 60 -18.22 23.32 -19.38
CA ALA A 60 -17.06 24.16 -19.56
C ALA A 60 -15.86 23.70 -18.72
N ASP A 61 -14.67 23.81 -19.30
CA ASP A 61 -13.37 23.54 -18.68
C ASP A 61 -12.66 24.86 -18.29
N LEU A 62 -12.94 25.95 -19.01
CA LEU A 62 -12.43 27.29 -18.70
C LEU A 62 -13.51 28.35 -18.87
N PHE A 63 -13.64 29.21 -17.87
CA PHE A 63 -14.42 30.44 -17.89
C PHE A 63 -13.47 31.65 -17.89
N VAL A 64 -13.62 32.53 -18.87
CA VAL A 64 -12.81 33.75 -19.03
C VAL A 64 -13.69 34.98 -18.86
N ALA A 65 -13.39 35.80 -17.86
CA ALA A 65 -14.07 37.08 -17.63
C ALA A 65 -13.24 38.23 -18.22
N CYS A 66 -13.68 38.80 -19.34
CA CYS A 66 -13.06 39.96 -19.98
C CYS A 66 -13.46 41.26 -19.26
N LEU A 67 -12.67 41.69 -18.29
CA LEU A 67 -12.98 42.85 -17.46
C LEU A 67 -12.66 44.17 -18.15
N SER A 68 -13.68 45.02 -18.24
CA SER A 68 -13.64 46.44 -18.57
C SER A 68 -14.52 47.24 -17.60
N LEU A 69 -14.42 48.57 -17.62
CA LEU A 69 -15.11 49.47 -16.67
C LEU A 69 -16.63 49.21 -16.55
N HIS A 70 -17.27 48.77 -17.65
CA HIS A 70 -18.71 48.56 -17.75
C HIS A 70 -19.12 47.07 -17.77
N TYR A 71 -18.20 46.15 -17.52
CA TYR A 71 -18.49 44.71 -17.62
C TYR A 71 -19.61 44.26 -16.67
N MET A 72 -19.61 44.76 -15.43
CA MET A 72 -20.63 44.41 -14.43
C MET A 72 -21.97 45.13 -14.61
N ASP A 73 -22.08 46.07 -15.56
CA ASP A 73 -23.34 46.80 -15.80
C ASP A 73 -24.37 45.87 -16.46
N SER A 74 -23.92 44.91 -17.28
CA SER A 74 -24.78 43.89 -17.90
C SER A 74 -25.36 42.92 -16.85
N PRO A 75 -26.69 42.74 -16.78
CA PRO A 75 -27.31 41.76 -15.88
C PRO A 75 -26.93 40.32 -16.23
N ASN A 76 -26.61 40.04 -17.50
CA ASN A 76 -26.18 38.71 -17.94
C ASN A 76 -24.73 38.43 -17.50
N ALA A 77 -23.80 39.38 -17.66
CA ALA A 77 -22.43 39.22 -17.18
C ALA A 77 -22.36 39.02 -15.65
N ARG A 78 -23.20 39.72 -14.88
CA ARG A 78 -23.32 39.52 -13.43
C ARG A 78 -23.77 38.10 -13.07
N TRP A 79 -24.79 37.61 -13.77
CA TRP A 79 -25.31 36.27 -13.57
C TRP A 79 -24.29 35.19 -13.99
N GLU A 80 -23.62 35.37 -15.13
CA GLU A 80 -22.59 34.45 -15.63
C GLU A 80 -21.43 34.30 -14.65
N VAL A 81 -20.91 35.41 -14.12
CA VAL A 81 -19.83 35.39 -13.13
C VAL A 81 -20.27 34.67 -11.86
N GLN A 82 -21.47 34.97 -11.36
CA GLN A 82 -21.99 34.29 -10.17
C GLN A 82 -22.16 32.79 -10.40
N LYS A 83 -22.71 32.39 -11.56
CA LYS A 83 -22.94 31.00 -11.91
C LYS A 83 -21.63 30.25 -12.18
N ALA A 84 -20.67 30.86 -12.88
CA ALA A 84 -19.35 30.28 -13.12
C ALA A 84 -18.55 30.12 -11.82
N VAL A 85 -18.62 31.07 -10.88
CA VAL A 85 -17.99 30.92 -9.57
C VAL A 85 -18.70 29.86 -8.71
N ALA A 86 -20.03 29.76 -8.81
CA ALA A 86 -20.78 28.69 -8.16
C ALA A 86 -20.40 27.30 -8.74
N GLU A 87 -20.27 27.17 -10.06
CA GLU A 87 -19.84 25.94 -10.73
C GLU A 87 -18.36 25.62 -10.48
N TYR A 88 -17.48 26.64 -10.43
CA TYR A 88 -16.08 26.48 -10.00
C TYR A 88 -15.99 25.87 -8.60
N ARG A 89 -16.82 26.37 -7.66
CA ARG A 89 -16.88 25.85 -6.28
C ARG A 89 -17.49 24.46 -6.22
N ARG A 90 -18.59 24.22 -6.95
CA ARG A 90 -19.28 22.93 -7.02
C ARG A 90 -18.39 21.83 -7.62
N ARG A 91 -17.60 22.17 -8.64
CA ARG A 91 -16.73 21.24 -9.38
C ARG A 91 -15.26 21.30 -8.94
N GLN A 92 -14.97 21.97 -7.81
CA GLN A 92 -13.67 22.09 -7.16
C GLN A 92 -12.47 22.32 -8.11
N GLY A 93 -12.61 23.25 -9.07
CA GLY A 93 -11.54 23.61 -10.00
C GLY A 93 -11.47 22.78 -11.30
N ALA A 94 -12.40 21.87 -11.55
CA ALA A 94 -12.53 21.24 -12.88
C ALA A 94 -12.98 22.24 -13.97
N LEU A 95 -13.73 23.27 -13.57
CA LEU A 95 -13.86 24.51 -14.33
C LEU A 95 -12.79 25.46 -13.81
N GLN A 96 -11.89 25.98 -14.66
CA GLN A 96 -10.95 27.03 -14.28
C GLN A 96 -11.55 28.41 -14.56
N VAL A 97 -11.24 29.40 -13.73
CA VAL A 97 -11.68 30.78 -13.93
C VAL A 97 -10.47 31.67 -14.15
N LEU A 98 -10.46 32.38 -15.27
CA LEU A 98 -9.42 33.35 -15.63
C LEU A 98 -10.03 34.73 -15.77
N VAL A 99 -9.38 35.73 -15.18
CA VAL A 99 -9.75 37.13 -15.34
C VAL A 99 -8.84 37.75 -16.40
N LEU A 100 -9.42 38.12 -17.55
CA LEU A 100 -8.72 38.82 -18.61
C LEU A 100 -8.90 40.34 -18.42
N LEU A 101 -7.84 41.05 -18.03
CA LEU A 101 -7.92 42.50 -17.80
C LEU A 101 -7.78 43.27 -19.13
N VAL A 102 -8.91 43.63 -19.74
CA VAL A 102 -8.93 44.29 -21.07
C VAL A 102 -8.58 45.77 -20.96
N ARG A 103 -9.17 46.48 -20.00
CA ARG A 103 -8.89 47.90 -19.68
C ARG A 103 -8.66 48.04 -18.18
N ASP A 104 -8.12 49.17 -17.75
CA ASP A 104 -7.98 49.46 -16.33
C ASP A 104 -9.36 49.47 -15.65
N ALA A 105 -9.62 48.43 -14.85
CA ALA A 105 -10.91 48.14 -14.26
C ALA A 105 -10.72 47.41 -12.92
N PHE A 106 -11.58 47.73 -11.96
CA PHE A 106 -11.54 47.09 -10.66
C PHE A 106 -12.01 45.64 -10.73
N VAL A 107 -11.22 44.69 -10.19
CA VAL A 107 -11.62 43.29 -10.10
C VAL A 107 -12.75 43.13 -9.06
N PRO A 108 -13.97 42.71 -9.47
CA PRO A 108 -15.10 42.53 -8.57
C PRO A 108 -14.76 41.58 -7.42
N ALA A 109 -15.37 41.78 -6.24
CA ALA A 109 -15.10 40.95 -5.06
C ALA A 109 -15.30 39.43 -5.32
N VAL A 110 -16.26 39.08 -6.18
CA VAL A 110 -16.57 37.70 -6.57
C VAL A 110 -15.43 37.05 -7.39
N LEU A 111 -14.61 37.85 -8.08
CA LEU A 111 -13.49 37.38 -8.89
C LEU A 111 -12.13 37.56 -8.18
N ARG A 112 -12.10 38.10 -6.96
CA ARG A 112 -10.86 38.22 -6.18
C ARG A 112 -10.41 36.83 -5.73
N GLY A 113 -9.19 36.46 -6.10
CA GLY A 113 -8.61 35.15 -5.80
C GLY A 113 -8.37 34.27 -7.04
N PHE A 114 -8.95 34.62 -8.19
CA PHE A 114 -8.68 33.95 -9.46
C PHE A 114 -7.49 34.57 -10.19
N PRO A 115 -6.76 33.80 -11.02
CA PRO A 115 -5.64 34.30 -11.80
C PRO A 115 -6.09 35.45 -12.71
N VAL A 116 -5.36 36.56 -12.67
CA VAL A 116 -5.54 37.71 -13.55
C VAL A 116 -4.43 37.70 -14.59
N ALA A 117 -4.78 37.85 -15.85
CA ALA A 117 -3.84 37.95 -16.96
C ALA A 117 -4.30 39.06 -17.94
N PRO A 118 -3.38 39.87 -18.49
CA PRO A 118 -2.02 40.14 -18.03
C PRO A 118 -1.99 40.65 -16.57
N ALA A 119 -0.79 40.89 -16.01
CA ALA A 119 -0.65 41.35 -14.63
C ALA A 119 -1.46 42.64 -14.38
N PRO A 120 -1.94 42.89 -13.13
CA PRO A 120 -2.90 43.97 -12.84
C PRO A 120 -2.44 45.38 -13.22
N ASP A 121 -1.12 45.57 -13.38
CA ASP A 121 -0.42 46.80 -13.75
C ASP A 121 -0.30 47.03 -15.27
N GLU A 122 -0.70 46.06 -16.11
CA GLU A 122 -0.53 46.11 -17.56
C GLU A 122 -1.79 45.67 -18.34
N PRO A 123 -2.90 46.44 -18.36
CA PRO A 123 -4.11 46.08 -19.12
C PRO A 123 -3.86 45.97 -20.64
N VAL A 124 -4.65 45.15 -21.32
CA VAL A 124 -4.48 44.81 -22.76
C VAL A 124 -4.55 46.02 -23.69
N GLU A 125 -5.42 46.99 -23.39
CA GLU A 125 -5.65 48.16 -24.26
C GLU A 125 -4.96 49.45 -23.77
N ALA A 126 -4.36 49.47 -22.57
CA ALA A 126 -3.84 50.70 -21.95
C ALA A 126 -2.44 50.58 -21.32
N GLY A 127 -1.69 49.51 -21.61
CA GLY A 127 -0.33 49.29 -21.10
C GLY A 127 0.81 49.77 -22.02
N PRO A 128 2.06 49.82 -21.52
CA PRO A 128 3.27 50.14 -22.30
C PRO A 128 3.72 49.00 -23.24
N VAL A 129 3.12 47.82 -23.10
CA VAL A 129 3.40 46.59 -23.88
C VAL A 129 2.40 46.48 -25.03
N SER A 130 2.79 45.90 -26.16
CA SER A 130 1.86 45.75 -27.30
C SER A 130 0.70 44.80 -26.98
N ARG A 131 -0.51 45.17 -27.43
CA ARG A 131 -1.77 44.41 -27.32
C ARG A 131 -1.60 42.93 -27.67
N GLU A 132 -0.92 42.65 -28.77
CA GLU A 132 -0.63 41.28 -29.23
C GLU A 132 0.21 40.47 -28.22
N SER A 133 1.22 41.09 -27.61
CA SER A 133 2.09 40.40 -26.65
C SER A 133 1.34 40.10 -25.35
N GLN A 134 0.48 41.00 -24.91
CA GLN A 134 -0.34 40.81 -23.70
C GLN A 134 -1.39 39.71 -23.91
N LEU A 135 -2.06 39.68 -25.07
CA LEU A 135 -3.00 38.62 -25.41
C LEU A 135 -2.32 37.25 -25.54
N LYS A 136 -1.12 37.18 -26.13
CA LYS A 136 -0.32 35.94 -26.17
C LYS A 136 0.07 35.44 -24.78
N ARG A 137 0.45 36.34 -23.87
CA ARG A 137 0.74 35.98 -22.46
C ARG A 137 -0.51 35.49 -21.73
N ALA A 138 -1.66 36.15 -21.93
CA ALA A 138 -2.91 35.74 -21.34
C ALA A 138 -3.37 34.38 -21.89
N ALA A 139 -3.23 34.13 -23.20
CA ALA A 139 -3.49 32.85 -23.83
C ALA A 139 -2.56 31.74 -23.33
N ALA A 140 -1.27 32.03 -23.14
CA ALA A 140 -0.32 31.09 -22.52
C ALA A 140 -0.74 30.74 -21.08
N ARG A 141 -1.18 31.73 -20.29
CA ARG A 141 -1.68 31.50 -18.92
C ARG A 141 -2.95 30.66 -18.92
N ALA A 142 -3.86 30.90 -19.85
CA ALA A 142 -5.06 30.09 -20.04
C ALA A 142 -4.71 28.64 -20.41
N ARG A 143 -3.76 28.45 -21.33
CA ARG A 143 -3.24 27.13 -21.67
C ARG A 143 -2.63 26.41 -20.45
N ASP A 144 -1.80 27.10 -19.67
CA ASP A 144 -1.20 26.51 -18.46
C ASP A 144 -2.27 26.08 -17.44
N LEU A 145 -3.37 26.84 -17.33
CA LEU A 145 -4.51 26.45 -16.49
C LEU A 145 -5.21 25.21 -17.04
N LEU A 146 -5.45 25.15 -18.35
CA LEU A 146 -6.06 23.99 -19.02
C LEU A 146 -5.16 22.74 -18.90
N GLU A 147 -3.87 22.84 -19.22
CA GLU A 147 -2.91 21.75 -19.01
C GLU A 147 -2.77 21.37 -17.53
N GLY A 148 -2.96 22.33 -16.63
CA GLY A 148 -3.11 22.12 -15.19
C GLY A 148 -4.23 21.15 -14.87
N ILE A 149 -5.43 21.33 -15.44
CA ILE A 149 -6.58 20.42 -15.28
C ILE A 149 -6.23 19.00 -15.75
N ALA A 150 -5.52 18.85 -16.88
CA ALA A 150 -5.13 17.55 -17.42
C ALA A 150 -4.09 16.81 -16.55
N ARG A 151 -3.25 17.55 -15.81
CA ARG A 151 -2.30 16.99 -14.82
C ARG A 151 -2.93 16.82 -13.43
N SER A 152 -3.97 17.59 -13.13
CA SER A 152 -4.65 17.66 -11.84
C SER A 152 -5.98 16.91 -11.81
N VAL A 153 -6.20 15.93 -12.71
CA VAL A 153 -7.21 14.87 -12.46
C VAL A 153 -6.68 13.93 -11.35
N GLU A 154 -6.20 14.53 -10.25
CA GLU A 154 -6.22 13.94 -8.93
C GLU A 154 -7.66 14.09 -8.47
N LEU A 155 -8.31 12.97 -8.14
CA LEU A 155 -9.68 12.91 -7.63
C LEU A 155 -9.95 13.90 -6.48
N PHE A 156 -8.90 14.42 -5.84
CA PHE A 156 -8.95 15.38 -4.76
C PHE A 156 -7.73 16.32 -4.84
N PRO A 157 -7.89 17.65 -4.94
CA PRO A 157 -6.75 18.55 -4.86
C PRO A 157 -6.01 18.40 -3.52
N LEU A 158 -4.67 18.43 -3.57
CA LEU A 158 -3.81 18.44 -2.39
C LEU A 158 -4.11 19.68 -1.51
N PRO A 159 -4.44 19.51 -0.22
CA PRO A 159 -4.57 20.63 0.70
C PRO A 159 -3.22 21.34 0.83
N GLN A 160 -3.18 22.64 0.56
CA GLN A 160 -2.04 23.46 0.95
C GLN A 160 -2.26 23.94 2.39
N GLY A 161 -1.70 23.21 3.36
CA GLY A 161 -1.73 23.61 4.77
C GLY A 161 -1.29 22.50 5.71
N PRO A 162 -1.00 22.81 6.99
CA PRO A 162 -0.90 21.79 8.02
C PRO A 162 -2.19 20.97 8.01
N ALA A 163 -2.06 19.64 8.06
CA ALA A 163 -3.20 18.75 8.16
C ALA A 163 -4.03 19.17 9.37
N PHE A 164 -5.23 19.72 9.10
CA PHE A 164 -6.24 20.14 10.08
C PHE A 164 -6.09 21.57 10.63
N SER A 165 -7.17 22.35 10.54
CA SER A 165 -7.39 23.56 11.33
C SER A 165 -8.78 23.48 11.98
N LEU A 166 -8.87 23.05 13.24
CA LEU A 166 -9.96 23.50 14.11
C LEU A 166 -9.91 25.03 14.04
N THR A 167 -10.95 25.67 13.52
CA THR A 167 -10.97 27.13 13.53
C THR A 167 -11.19 27.58 14.96
N PHE A 168 -10.71 28.79 15.26
CA PHE A 168 -10.93 29.39 16.56
C PHE A 168 -12.44 29.57 16.86
N GLU A 169 -13.26 29.77 15.82
CA GLU A 169 -14.72 29.83 15.96
C GLU A 169 -15.33 28.47 16.32
N ASP A 170 -14.85 27.35 15.74
CA ASP A 170 -15.34 26.01 16.10
C ASP A 170 -15.12 25.70 17.58
N VAL A 171 -13.95 26.08 18.13
CA VAL A 171 -13.65 25.94 19.56
C VAL A 171 -14.56 26.81 20.41
N ARG A 172 -14.84 28.04 19.96
CA ARG A 172 -15.74 28.95 20.66
C ARG A 172 -17.15 28.36 20.75
N GLU A 173 -17.70 27.88 19.65
CA GLU A 173 -19.03 27.24 19.61
C GLU A 173 -19.11 26.05 20.57
N ARG A 174 -18.10 25.19 20.55
CA ARG A 174 -18.02 24.00 21.42
C ARG A 174 -17.90 24.35 22.92
N LEU A 175 -17.16 25.41 23.25
CA LEU A 175 -17.06 25.92 24.64
C LEU A 175 -18.39 26.54 25.12
N LEU A 176 -19.16 27.17 24.22
CA LEU A 176 -20.47 27.72 24.57
C LEU A 176 -21.49 26.63 24.90
N VAL A 177 -21.44 25.47 24.22
CA VAL A 177 -22.27 24.29 24.56
C VAL A 177 -22.01 23.86 26.01
N TRP A 178 -20.78 23.97 26.50
CA TRP A 178 -20.44 23.60 27.87
C TRP A 178 -21.08 24.47 28.95
N LEU A 179 -21.63 25.64 28.60
CA LEU A 179 -22.40 26.46 29.55
C LEU A 179 -23.72 25.81 29.96
N GLN A 180 -24.16 24.78 29.24
CA GLN A 180 -25.37 24.02 29.58
C GLN A 180 -25.15 23.04 30.75
N TYR A 181 -23.90 22.67 31.07
CA TYR A 181 -23.58 21.77 32.18
C TYR A 181 -23.92 22.37 33.54
N THR A 182 -24.37 21.51 34.46
CA THR A 182 -24.70 21.92 35.83
C THR A 182 -23.43 22.21 36.61
N ASP A 183 -22.35 21.45 36.35
CA ASP A 183 -21.01 21.69 36.86
C ASP A 183 -20.11 22.38 35.81
N LEU A 184 -19.73 23.65 36.05
CA LEU A 184 -18.81 24.42 35.20
C LEU A 184 -17.33 24.22 35.55
N GLY A 185 -16.99 23.46 36.60
CA GLY A 185 -15.61 23.23 37.04
C GLY A 185 -14.69 22.66 35.95
N PRO A 186 -15.11 21.63 35.20
CA PRO A 186 -14.34 21.11 34.06
C PRO A 186 -14.06 22.16 32.98
N LEU A 187 -15.01 23.08 32.73
CA LEU A 187 -14.84 24.17 31.75
C LEU A 187 -13.75 25.14 32.20
N PHE A 188 -13.72 25.52 33.48
CA PHE A 188 -12.66 26.38 34.03
C PHE A 188 -11.28 25.73 33.90
N GLU A 189 -11.16 24.43 34.20
CA GLU A 189 -9.89 23.69 34.03
C GLU A 189 -9.45 23.61 32.56
N LEU A 190 -10.38 23.36 31.64
CA LEU A 190 -10.09 23.35 30.21
C LEU A 190 -9.62 24.72 29.72
N LEU A 191 -10.32 25.80 30.08
CA LEU A 191 -9.93 27.17 29.72
C LEU A 191 -8.54 27.53 30.25
N LYS A 192 -8.23 27.19 31.51
CA LYS A 192 -6.89 27.40 32.11
C LYS A 192 -5.78 26.62 31.38
N ARG A 193 -6.08 25.43 30.84
CA ARG A 193 -5.13 24.66 30.03
C ARG A 193 -4.86 25.29 28.66
N LEU A 194 -5.89 25.87 28.03
CA LEU A 194 -5.80 26.50 26.70
C LEU A 194 -5.05 27.83 26.71
N PHE A 195 -5.29 28.65 27.73
CA PHE A 195 -4.63 29.94 27.87
C PHE A 195 -3.12 29.79 28.11
N HIS A 196 -2.35 30.69 27.52
CA HIS A 196 -0.96 30.87 27.92
C HIS A 196 -0.93 31.39 29.36
N PRO A 197 -0.12 30.82 30.28
CA PRO A 197 -0.15 31.17 31.71
C PRO A 197 -0.08 32.69 31.97
N GLU A 198 0.74 33.39 31.18
CA GLU A 198 0.96 34.85 31.27
C GLU A 198 -0.13 35.72 30.63
N ARG A 199 -1.08 35.12 29.88
CA ARG A 199 -2.13 35.83 29.11
C ARG A 199 -3.54 35.43 29.53
N THR A 200 -3.66 34.68 30.62
CA THR A 200 -4.94 34.24 31.17
C THR A 200 -5.76 35.45 31.65
N PRO A 201 -7.04 35.59 31.29
CA PRO A 201 -7.85 36.72 31.75
C PRO A 201 -8.08 36.69 33.26
N ASP A 202 -7.88 37.81 33.95
CA ASP A 202 -8.19 37.93 35.40
C ASP A 202 -9.68 37.62 35.68
N ASP A 203 -10.56 37.99 34.77
CA ASP A 203 -12.00 37.71 34.82
C ASP A 203 -12.30 36.19 34.93
N LEU A 204 -11.44 35.32 34.36
CA LEU A 204 -11.61 33.87 34.45
C LEU A 204 -11.43 33.37 35.89
N PHE A 205 -10.39 33.87 36.58
CA PHE A 205 -10.14 33.51 37.98
C PHE A 205 -11.20 34.10 38.91
N GLN A 206 -11.66 35.33 38.65
CA GLN A 206 -12.76 35.93 39.42
C GLN A 206 -14.06 35.15 39.29
N LEU A 207 -14.38 34.67 38.08
CA LEU A 207 -15.55 33.82 37.85
C LEU A 207 -15.40 32.45 38.51
N GLU A 208 -14.20 31.85 38.49
CA GLU A 208 -13.92 30.59 39.18
C GLU A 208 -14.04 30.75 40.71
N ASP A 209 -13.48 31.81 41.28
CA ASP A 209 -13.57 32.11 42.72
C ASP A 209 -15.03 32.40 43.14
N ALA A 210 -15.76 33.17 42.34
CA ALA A 210 -17.19 33.43 42.58
C ALA A 210 -18.01 32.14 42.51
N PHE A 211 -17.68 31.24 41.58
CA PHE A 211 -18.28 29.93 41.47
C PHE A 211 -17.92 29.03 42.68
N ALA A 212 -16.66 29.03 43.12
CA ALA A 212 -16.23 28.28 44.30
C ALA A 212 -16.87 28.79 45.61
N GLU A 213 -16.97 30.12 45.77
CA GLU A 213 -17.61 30.75 46.91
C GLU A 213 -19.12 30.43 46.94
N TRP A 214 -19.79 30.54 45.79
CA TRP A 214 -21.19 30.17 45.63
C TRP A 214 -21.44 28.69 45.98
N ARG A 215 -20.56 27.78 45.56
CA ARG A 215 -20.64 26.34 45.92
C ARG A 215 -20.64 26.14 47.43
N GLN A 216 -19.71 26.79 48.13
CA GLN A 216 -19.63 26.70 49.59
C GLN A 216 -20.88 27.29 50.27
N GLN A 217 -21.49 28.32 49.70
CA GLN A 217 -22.72 28.92 50.23
C GLN A 217 -23.95 28.04 50.01
N SER A 218 -24.04 27.35 48.85
CA SER A 218 -25.09 26.36 48.55
C SER A 218 -25.01 25.15 49.49
N GLN A 219 -23.81 24.60 49.70
CA GLN A 219 -23.59 23.46 50.61
C GLN A 219 -23.96 23.75 52.07
N ARG A 220 -23.84 25.02 52.49
CA ARG A 220 -24.14 25.49 53.86
C ARG A 220 -25.56 26.06 54.01
N SER A 221 -26.47 25.77 53.08
CA SER A 221 -27.90 26.09 53.19
C SER A 221 -28.23 27.58 53.41
N LYS A 222 -27.47 28.50 52.80
CA LYS A 222 -27.67 29.95 52.96
C LYS A 222 -28.46 30.62 51.83
N LEU A 223 -28.92 29.86 50.83
CA LEU A 223 -29.52 30.39 49.60
C LEU A 223 -30.81 29.64 49.26
N SER A 224 -31.85 30.38 48.85
CA SER A 224 -33.06 29.81 48.25
C SER A 224 -32.78 29.29 46.84
N PHE A 225 -33.59 28.36 46.34
CA PHE A 225 -33.43 27.82 45.00
C PHE A 225 -33.50 28.88 43.89
N GLN A 226 -34.40 29.87 44.02
CA GLN A 226 -34.47 30.99 43.07
C GLN A 226 -33.19 31.83 43.04
N ALA A 227 -32.63 32.16 44.21
CA ALA A 227 -31.37 32.90 44.29
C ALA A 227 -30.19 32.08 43.75
N PHE A 228 -30.24 30.76 43.93
CA PHE A 228 -29.27 29.82 43.40
C PHE A 228 -29.26 29.80 41.87
N ILE A 229 -30.42 29.66 41.22
CA ILE A 229 -30.53 29.66 39.75
C ILE A 229 -30.12 31.01 39.15
N GLN A 230 -30.53 32.13 39.77
CA GLN A 230 -30.18 33.47 39.29
C GLN A 230 -28.66 33.71 39.30
N ARG A 231 -27.97 33.31 40.38
CA ARG A 231 -26.50 33.43 40.46
C ARG A 231 -25.80 32.52 39.44
N MET A 232 -26.31 31.31 39.23
CA MET A 232 -25.77 30.40 38.21
C MET A 232 -25.96 30.94 36.79
N GLN A 233 -27.12 31.53 36.50
CA GLN A 233 -27.35 32.18 35.21
C GLN A 233 -26.44 33.38 35.01
N ALA A 234 -26.17 34.19 36.05
CA ALA A 234 -25.23 35.29 35.97
C ALA A 234 -23.81 34.81 35.61
N ILE A 235 -23.29 33.80 36.33
CA ILE A 235 -21.97 33.21 36.03
C ILE A 235 -21.93 32.66 34.59
N ARG A 236 -22.98 31.98 34.13
CA ARG A 236 -23.06 31.46 32.76
C ARG A 236 -23.05 32.57 31.71
N LEU A 237 -23.78 33.65 31.93
CA LEU A 237 -23.82 34.81 31.02
C LEU A 237 -22.46 35.51 30.96
N ASP A 238 -21.84 35.76 32.11
CA ASP A 238 -20.52 36.40 32.19
C ASP A 238 -19.43 35.53 31.56
N LEU A 239 -19.47 34.21 31.80
CA LEU A 239 -18.55 33.25 31.17
C LEU A 239 -18.80 33.14 29.66
N GLY A 240 -20.05 33.18 29.20
CA GLY A 240 -20.39 33.24 27.78
C GLY A 240 -19.91 34.53 27.11
N HIS A 241 -20.01 35.67 27.79
CA HIS A 241 -19.42 36.93 27.33
C HIS A 241 -17.89 36.87 27.27
N LEU A 242 -17.25 36.21 28.25
CA LEU A 242 -15.81 35.97 28.22
C LEU A 242 -15.43 35.13 27.00
N ILE A 243 -16.08 33.98 26.80
CA ILE A 243 -15.83 33.04 25.67
C ILE A 243 -15.97 33.74 24.32
N ASN A 244 -17.02 34.56 24.14
CA ASN A 244 -17.24 35.32 22.92
C ASN A 244 -16.18 36.41 22.66
N ARG A 245 -15.46 36.87 23.68
CA ARG A 245 -14.42 37.90 23.58
C ARG A 245 -13.00 37.35 23.57
N ILE A 246 -12.82 36.02 23.65
CA ILE A 246 -11.48 35.41 23.59
C ILE A 246 -10.87 35.72 22.21
N ASP A 247 -9.59 36.06 22.21
CA ASP A 247 -8.74 36.24 21.03
C ASP A 247 -7.72 35.08 20.97
N GLU A 248 -7.57 34.48 19.79
CA GLU A 248 -6.66 33.36 19.52
C GLU A 248 -5.22 33.65 20.02
N ARG A 249 -4.78 34.91 19.98
CA ARG A 249 -3.44 35.34 20.42
C ARG A 249 -3.16 35.08 21.91
N ARG A 250 -4.18 34.83 22.71
CA ARG A 250 -4.05 34.54 24.16
C ARG A 250 -3.81 33.04 24.44
N PHE A 251 -4.05 32.19 23.45
CA PHE A 251 -3.86 30.75 23.58
C PHE A 251 -2.38 30.36 23.39
N ARG A 252 -2.05 29.12 23.81
CA ARG A 252 -0.72 28.52 23.58
C ARG A 252 -0.54 28.13 22.11
N ASP A 253 0.70 28.04 21.62
CA ASP A 253 0.98 27.71 20.21
C ASP A 253 0.39 26.35 19.74
N GLN A 254 0.08 25.42 20.65
CA GLN A 254 -0.52 24.12 20.37
C GLN A 254 -1.95 23.98 20.93
N TRP A 255 -2.69 25.10 21.02
CA TRP A 255 -4.00 25.12 21.65
C TRP A 255 -5.02 24.17 21.02
N SER A 256 -4.96 23.93 19.71
CA SER A 256 -5.86 23.03 19.01
C SER A 256 -5.69 21.58 19.47
N ASN A 257 -4.44 21.15 19.69
CA ASN A 257 -4.13 19.83 20.25
C ASN A 257 -4.53 19.74 21.73
N LEU A 258 -4.26 20.78 22.52
CA LEU A 258 -4.64 20.81 23.94
C LEU A 258 -6.16 20.82 24.15
N PHE A 259 -6.88 21.54 23.29
CA PHE A 259 -8.35 21.52 23.25
C PHE A 259 -8.84 20.12 22.95
N ALA A 260 -8.31 19.50 21.90
CA ALA A 260 -8.65 18.14 21.56
C ALA A 260 -8.39 17.15 22.70
N GLU A 261 -7.22 17.18 23.32
CA GLU A 261 -6.89 16.29 24.43
C GLU A 261 -7.86 16.41 25.62
N GLY A 262 -8.26 17.64 25.96
CA GLY A 262 -9.15 17.92 27.08
C GLY A 262 -10.65 17.74 26.77
N TYR A 263 -11.09 18.10 25.56
CA TYR A 263 -12.48 18.02 25.13
C TYR A 263 -12.89 16.59 24.77
N TYR A 264 -12.01 15.81 24.12
CA TYR A 264 -12.27 14.43 23.72
C TYR A 264 -11.85 13.39 24.76
N GLY A 265 -11.37 13.82 25.93
CA GLY A 265 -11.05 12.95 27.06
C GLY A 265 -9.84 12.04 26.84
N TRP A 266 -8.92 12.40 25.93
CA TRP A 266 -7.67 11.66 25.74
C TRP A 266 -6.69 11.86 26.89
N SER A 267 -6.81 12.98 27.60
CA SER A 267 -6.15 13.22 28.88
C SER A 267 -7.22 13.57 29.91
N PRO A 268 -7.33 12.82 31.03
CA PRO A 268 -8.31 13.16 32.04
C PRO A 268 -8.06 14.60 32.53
N LEU A 269 -9.11 15.41 32.50
CA LEU A 269 -9.13 16.63 33.30
C LEU A 269 -8.86 16.24 34.76
N PRO A 270 -8.22 17.10 35.56
CA PRO A 270 -7.91 16.77 36.95
C PRO A 270 -9.19 16.31 37.65
N PRO A 271 -9.13 15.29 38.53
CA PRO A 271 -10.32 14.81 39.22
C PRO A 271 -11.01 15.97 39.92
N VAL A 272 -12.28 16.21 39.57
CA VAL A 272 -13.10 17.24 40.21
C VAL A 272 -13.17 16.92 41.71
N ALA A 273 -12.82 17.90 42.54
CA ALA A 273 -12.68 17.71 44.00
C ALA A 273 -13.95 17.19 44.71
N ASP A 274 -15.14 17.42 44.15
CA ASP A 274 -16.41 16.81 44.56
C ASP A 274 -17.29 16.52 43.31
N PRO A 275 -17.43 15.26 42.85
CA PRO A 275 -18.21 14.90 41.65
C PRO A 275 -19.72 15.09 41.81
N LEU A 276 -20.18 15.49 43.01
CA LEU A 276 -21.58 15.79 43.33
C LEU A 276 -21.77 17.28 43.67
N ALA A 277 -20.86 18.15 43.22
CA ALA A 277 -20.89 19.60 43.49
C ALA A 277 -22.03 20.35 42.79
N GLY A 278 -22.60 19.79 41.72
CA GLY A 278 -23.71 20.40 40.97
C GLY A 278 -25.10 20.22 41.60
N LEU A 279 -25.24 19.35 42.61
CA LEU A 279 -26.54 19.07 43.26
C LEU A 279 -26.98 20.25 44.13
N PHE A 280 -28.27 20.61 44.04
CA PHE A 280 -28.88 21.56 44.95
C PHE A 280 -29.35 20.81 46.20
N LEU A 281 -29.06 21.35 47.37
CA LEU A 281 -29.48 20.75 48.63
C LEU A 281 -30.76 21.47 49.13
N PRO A 282 -31.91 20.79 49.16
CA PRO A 282 -33.19 21.41 49.52
C PRO A 282 -33.30 21.59 51.04
N PHE A 283 -32.99 22.81 51.51
CA PHE A 283 -33.12 23.23 52.92
C PHE A 283 -34.34 24.15 53.16
N GLY A 284 -35.37 24.02 52.32
CA GLY A 284 -36.58 24.85 52.34
C GLY A 284 -37.66 24.36 53.31
N GLU A 285 -38.85 24.96 53.19
CA GLU A 285 -40.01 24.62 54.03
C GLU A 285 -40.52 23.20 53.72
N ILE A 286 -40.75 22.38 54.75
CA ILE A 286 -41.27 21.02 54.59
C ILE A 286 -42.78 21.08 54.34
N HIS A 287 -43.20 20.65 53.16
CA HIS A 287 -44.60 20.53 52.81
C HIS A 287 -45.19 19.26 53.43
N MET A 288 -46.26 19.45 54.18
CA MET A 288 -46.93 18.36 54.90
C MET A 288 -47.89 17.61 53.98
N PRO A 289 -47.92 16.26 53.99
CA PRO A 289 -48.92 15.47 53.26
C PRO A 289 -50.34 15.73 53.77
N ASP A 290 -51.38 15.58 52.96
CA ASP A 290 -52.77 15.90 53.34
C ASP A 290 -53.28 15.07 54.55
N THR A 291 -54.14 15.66 55.39
CA THR A 291 -54.71 15.02 56.59
C THR A 291 -56.01 14.25 56.32
N LEU A 292 -56.19 13.13 57.03
CA LEU A 292 -57.52 12.62 57.37
C LEU A 292 -58.08 13.42 58.56
N ASN A 293 -58.98 14.37 58.31
CA ASN A 293 -59.77 15.00 59.38
C ASN A 293 -60.89 14.04 59.81
N LEU A 294 -60.57 13.04 60.65
CA LEU A 294 -61.60 12.23 61.30
C LEU A 294 -62.00 12.86 62.64
N PRO A 295 -63.32 12.96 62.95
CA PRO A 295 -63.78 13.32 64.29
C PRO A 295 -63.24 12.32 65.32
N SER A 296 -62.96 12.80 66.52
CA SER A 296 -62.19 12.16 67.60
C SER A 296 -62.81 10.89 68.24
N GLN A 297 -63.57 10.09 67.51
CA GLN A 297 -64.18 8.85 68.00
C GLN A 297 -64.28 7.75 66.92
N VAL A 298 -63.17 7.17 66.47
CA VAL A 298 -63.19 5.82 65.88
C VAL A 298 -61.91 5.06 66.26
N ARG A 299 -62.06 3.78 66.63
CA ARG A 299 -61.01 2.87 67.14
C ARG A 299 -59.94 2.54 66.10
N ASN A 300 -58.74 2.27 66.59
CA ASN A 300 -57.45 2.08 65.91
C ASN A 300 -57.30 0.91 64.90
N ASP A 301 -58.38 0.25 64.42
CA ASP A 301 -58.22 -1.06 63.74
C ASP A 301 -58.67 -1.13 62.26
N GLU A 302 -58.88 -0.01 61.58
CA GLU A 302 -59.12 -0.01 60.11
C GLU A 302 -58.02 0.75 59.37
N VAL A 303 -57.06 -0.01 58.82
CA VAL A 303 -56.01 0.50 57.93
C VAL A 303 -56.65 0.82 56.58
N TRP A 304 -56.89 2.10 56.32
CA TRP A 304 -57.30 2.59 54.99
C TRP A 304 -56.08 2.66 54.06
N GLU A 305 -55.68 1.53 53.50
CA GLU A 305 -54.70 1.42 52.41
C GLU A 305 -55.32 1.99 51.12
N GLY A 306 -55.12 3.28 50.84
CA GLY A 306 -55.48 3.83 49.52
C GLY A 306 -55.56 5.35 49.37
N ALA A 307 -55.58 6.13 50.46
CA ALA A 307 -55.87 7.56 50.36
C ALA A 307 -54.65 8.51 50.45
N GLY A 308 -53.43 8.04 50.78
CA GLY A 308 -52.25 8.92 50.92
C GLY A 308 -52.36 9.96 52.05
N THR A 309 -53.38 9.87 52.89
CA THR A 309 -53.70 10.79 53.99
C THR A 309 -53.11 10.28 55.31
N LEU A 310 -52.33 11.12 55.99
CA LEU A 310 -51.60 10.76 57.22
C LEU A 310 -52.35 11.19 58.49
N THR A 311 -52.09 10.50 59.61
CA THR A 311 -52.51 10.95 60.94
C THR A 311 -51.66 12.15 61.41
N MET A 312 -52.19 12.98 62.32
CA MET A 312 -51.46 14.11 62.91
C MET A 312 -50.13 13.70 63.57
N GLN A 313 -50.06 12.51 64.18
CA GLN A 313 -48.83 12.00 64.80
C GLN A 313 -47.79 11.62 63.74
N GLN A 314 -48.21 10.92 62.67
CA GLN A 314 -47.33 10.57 61.54
C GLN A 314 -46.83 11.80 60.80
N GLN A 315 -47.64 12.86 60.71
CA GLN A 315 -47.22 14.16 60.17
C GLN A 315 -46.12 14.82 61.01
N GLN A 316 -46.29 14.87 62.34
CA GLN A 316 -45.26 15.43 63.22
C GLN A 316 -43.96 14.62 63.15
N GLU A 317 -44.06 13.28 63.08
CA GLU A 317 -42.90 12.42 62.88
C GLU A 317 -42.26 12.62 61.51
N PHE A 318 -43.05 12.72 60.43
CA PHE A 318 -42.56 13.04 59.08
C PHE A 318 -41.74 14.33 59.09
N ARG A 319 -42.32 15.42 59.61
CA ARG A 319 -41.64 16.73 59.70
C ARG A 319 -40.36 16.65 60.52
N ARG A 320 -40.40 15.99 61.69
CA ARG A 320 -39.23 15.85 62.57
C ARG A 320 -38.08 15.13 61.87
N HIS A 321 -38.36 14.00 61.21
CA HIS A 321 -37.32 13.19 60.59
C HIS A 321 -36.76 13.86 59.33
N LEU A 322 -37.59 14.55 58.53
CA LEU A 322 -37.08 15.32 57.37
C LEU A 322 -36.20 16.50 57.81
N LEU A 323 -36.56 17.24 58.86
CA LEU A 323 -35.68 18.31 59.41
C LEU A 323 -34.33 17.74 59.86
N LEU A 324 -34.35 16.63 60.62
CA LEU A 324 -33.12 15.98 61.07
C LEU A 324 -32.31 15.42 59.89
N ALA A 325 -32.97 14.99 58.82
CA ALA A 325 -32.30 14.52 57.61
C ALA A 325 -31.64 15.68 56.85
N GLN A 326 -32.32 16.82 56.71
CA GLN A 326 -31.75 18.05 56.16
C GLN A 326 -30.52 18.48 56.97
N ASP A 327 -30.64 18.61 58.30
CA ASP A 327 -29.53 18.98 59.19
C ASP A 327 -28.33 18.02 59.06
N ALA A 328 -28.60 16.71 59.06
CA ALA A 328 -27.56 15.69 58.88
C ALA A 328 -26.90 15.80 57.50
N LEU A 329 -27.65 16.11 56.45
CA LEU A 329 -27.14 16.26 55.09
C LEU A 329 -26.26 17.52 54.96
N GLY A 330 -26.63 18.64 55.59
CA GLY A 330 -25.80 19.86 55.63
C GLY A 330 -24.53 19.72 56.47
N ALA A 331 -24.54 18.85 57.48
CA ALA A 331 -23.36 18.50 58.28
C ALA A 331 -22.44 17.46 57.62
N GLY A 332 -22.75 16.99 56.40
CA GLY A 332 -22.00 15.95 55.70
C GLY A 332 -22.20 14.53 56.24
N GLN A 333 -23.20 14.30 57.11
CA GLN A 333 -23.52 13.00 57.70
C GLN A 333 -24.51 12.21 56.82
N TYR A 334 -24.12 11.93 55.57
CA TYR A 334 -25.02 11.39 54.54
C TYR A 334 -25.68 10.04 54.88
N ALA A 335 -24.96 9.13 55.54
CA ALA A 335 -25.50 7.84 55.96
C ALA A 335 -26.63 7.99 56.98
N ARG A 336 -26.52 8.98 57.88
CA ARG A 336 -27.55 9.29 58.88
C ARG A 336 -28.76 9.95 58.23
N ALA A 337 -28.54 10.90 57.31
CA ALA A 337 -29.62 11.52 56.54
C ALA A 337 -30.43 10.47 55.77
N HIS A 338 -29.75 9.56 55.07
CA HIS A 338 -30.41 8.48 54.34
C HIS A 338 -31.21 7.54 55.25
N ALA A 339 -30.66 7.16 56.41
CA ALA A 339 -31.37 6.29 57.35
C ALA A 339 -32.65 6.95 57.92
N LEU A 340 -32.62 8.26 58.16
CA LEU A 340 -33.78 9.02 58.63
C LEU A 340 -34.87 9.08 57.55
N CYS A 341 -34.49 9.33 56.30
CA CYS A 341 -35.44 9.32 55.19
C CYS A 341 -36.00 7.92 54.91
N GLU A 342 -35.17 6.88 54.95
CA GLU A 342 -35.62 5.49 54.79
C GLU A 342 -36.57 5.05 55.90
N HIS A 343 -36.33 5.50 57.14
CA HIS A 343 -37.24 5.24 58.24
C HIS A 343 -38.64 5.82 57.94
N VAL A 344 -38.70 7.04 57.41
CA VAL A 344 -39.96 7.67 56.99
C VAL A 344 -40.60 6.89 55.83
N ARG A 345 -39.84 6.52 54.81
CA ARG A 345 -40.35 5.72 53.68
C ARG A 345 -40.93 4.38 54.14
N ALA A 346 -40.24 3.66 55.03
CA ALA A 346 -40.65 2.33 55.47
C ALA A 346 -41.82 2.32 56.46
N HIS A 347 -41.98 3.34 57.30
CA HIS A 347 -42.97 3.35 58.39
C HIS A 347 -44.15 4.30 58.16
N ILE A 348 -43.99 5.29 57.28
CA ILE A 348 -45.03 6.30 56.98
C ILE A 348 -45.47 6.20 55.50
N ASP A 349 -44.56 5.83 54.59
CA ASP A 349 -44.72 5.79 53.12
C ASP A 349 -45.56 6.94 52.51
N PRO A 350 -45.15 8.20 52.73
CA PRO A 350 -45.91 9.34 52.21
C PRO A 350 -45.68 9.51 50.71
N GLN A 351 -46.73 9.90 49.99
CA GLN A 351 -46.63 10.37 48.60
C GLN A 351 -46.01 11.77 48.58
N SER A 352 -44.68 11.87 48.76
CA SER A 352 -43.98 13.14 48.93
C SER A 352 -42.77 13.26 48.00
N ALA A 353 -42.79 14.26 47.10
CA ALA A 353 -41.66 14.54 46.23
C ALA A 353 -40.41 14.94 47.03
N GLN A 354 -40.55 15.78 48.06
CA GLN A 354 -39.45 16.20 48.95
C GLN A 354 -38.74 15.03 49.65
N LEU A 355 -39.49 14.02 50.11
CA LEU A 355 -38.89 12.83 50.72
C LEU A 355 -38.02 12.07 49.72
N TYR A 356 -38.56 11.79 48.52
CA TYR A 356 -37.86 11.00 47.51
C TYR A 356 -36.66 11.75 46.90
N GLU A 357 -36.71 13.08 46.84
CA GLU A 357 -35.55 13.90 46.53
C GLU A 357 -34.46 13.80 47.61
N LEU A 358 -34.81 13.91 48.90
CA LEU A 358 -33.84 13.76 49.99
C LEU A 358 -33.26 12.35 50.06
N LEU A 359 -34.06 11.31 49.78
CA LEU A 359 -33.59 9.93 49.62
C LEU A 359 -32.56 9.82 48.49
N LEU A 360 -32.89 10.36 47.32
CA LEU A 360 -32.01 10.38 46.16
C LEU A 360 -30.66 11.06 46.48
N LEU A 361 -30.71 12.29 47.01
CA LEU A 361 -29.51 13.08 47.32
C LEU A 361 -28.66 12.44 48.42
N SER A 362 -29.29 11.99 49.51
CA SER A 362 -28.57 11.35 50.62
C SER A 362 -27.97 10.01 50.22
N PHE A 363 -28.64 9.24 49.36
CA PHE A 363 -28.11 7.98 48.82
C PHE A 363 -26.92 8.22 47.89
N LEU A 364 -27.04 9.15 46.94
CA LEU A 364 -25.97 9.51 46.00
C LEU A 364 -24.71 10.01 46.74
N LYS A 365 -24.86 10.91 47.72
CA LYS A 365 -23.75 11.42 48.53
C LYS A 365 -23.17 10.37 49.49
N LYS A 366 -23.97 9.40 49.93
CA LYS A 366 -23.52 8.27 50.78
C LYS A 366 -22.70 7.25 49.99
N GLU A 367 -23.22 6.76 48.87
CA GLU A 367 -22.58 5.68 48.10
C GLU A 367 -21.52 6.18 47.12
N GLY A 368 -21.71 7.39 46.58
CA GLY A 368 -20.89 7.98 45.53
C GLY A 368 -21.28 7.49 44.12
N PRO A 369 -21.27 8.37 43.10
CA PRO A 369 -21.69 8.02 41.74
C PRO A 369 -20.77 6.96 41.12
N ASP A 370 -19.46 7.03 41.38
CA ASP A 370 -18.50 6.06 40.85
C ASP A 370 -18.77 4.63 41.35
N ARG A 371 -19.15 4.48 42.63
CA ARG A 371 -19.45 3.17 43.22
C ARG A 371 -20.79 2.61 42.72
N ILE A 372 -21.77 3.49 42.46
CA ILE A 372 -23.06 3.11 41.89
C ILE A 372 -22.86 2.58 40.47
N ILE A 373 -22.11 3.32 39.65
CA ILE A 373 -21.79 2.91 38.28
C ILE A 373 -20.93 1.65 38.25
N TYR A 374 -19.93 1.53 39.14
CA TYR A 374 -19.12 0.32 39.22
C TYR A 374 -19.95 -0.93 39.55
N ASP A 375 -20.91 -0.84 40.48
CA ASP A 375 -21.86 -1.94 40.77
C ASP A 375 -22.83 -2.20 39.62
N ALA A 376 -23.22 -1.19 38.84
CA ALA A 376 -24.05 -1.37 37.65
C ALA A 376 -23.31 -2.18 36.57
N VAL A 377 -22.04 -1.84 36.31
CA VAL A 377 -21.24 -2.48 35.25
C VAL A 377 -20.75 -3.86 35.69
N TYR A 378 -20.08 -3.98 36.83
CA TYR A 378 -19.45 -5.24 37.26
C TYR A 378 -20.24 -6.05 38.28
N GLY A 379 -21.21 -5.42 38.95
CA GLY A 379 -21.94 -6.01 40.06
C GLY A 379 -23.38 -6.37 39.72
N THR A 380 -24.24 -6.24 40.73
CA THR A 380 -25.66 -6.64 40.66
C THR A 380 -26.56 -5.55 40.10
N GLY A 381 -26.07 -4.31 39.96
CA GLY A 381 -26.86 -3.14 39.58
C GLY A 381 -27.90 -2.69 40.61
N ASN A 382 -27.92 -3.30 41.80
CA ASN A 382 -28.89 -3.00 42.85
C ASN A 382 -28.85 -1.53 43.29
N LYS A 383 -27.65 -0.93 43.30
CA LYS A 383 -27.52 0.48 43.69
C LYS A 383 -28.12 1.42 42.65
N LEU A 384 -27.92 1.14 41.36
CA LEU A 384 -28.53 1.93 40.30
C LEU A 384 -30.05 1.76 40.31
N ASN A 385 -30.56 0.54 40.53
CA ASN A 385 -32.00 0.30 40.67
C ASN A 385 -32.62 1.12 41.81
N GLN A 386 -31.93 1.27 42.95
CA GLN A 386 -32.38 2.14 44.04
C GLN A 386 -32.45 3.61 43.62
N VAL A 387 -31.44 4.11 42.89
CA VAL A 387 -31.46 5.47 42.33
C VAL A 387 -32.64 5.64 41.37
N ILE A 388 -32.89 4.67 40.48
CA ILE A 388 -34.00 4.70 39.52
C ILE A 388 -35.35 4.76 40.25
N VAL A 389 -35.54 3.97 41.30
CA VAL A 389 -36.77 3.99 42.12
C VAL A 389 -36.96 5.35 42.78
N TYR A 390 -35.91 5.92 43.39
CA TYR A 390 -36.02 7.22 44.04
C TYR A 390 -36.27 8.35 43.04
N ALA A 391 -35.55 8.37 41.92
CA ALA A 391 -35.72 9.35 40.85
C ALA A 391 -37.12 9.26 40.21
N GLY A 392 -37.59 8.06 39.88
CA GLY A 392 -38.90 7.83 39.28
C GLY A 392 -40.05 8.28 40.20
N ARG A 393 -40.00 7.92 41.48
CA ARG A 393 -41.00 8.36 42.47
C ARG A 393 -40.94 9.87 42.73
N PHE A 394 -39.74 10.44 42.74
CA PHE A 394 -39.59 11.89 42.84
C PHE A 394 -40.26 12.60 41.65
N ALA A 395 -39.95 12.19 40.41
CA ALA A 395 -40.55 12.75 39.20
C ALA A 395 -42.09 12.61 39.18
N GLU A 396 -42.59 11.41 39.52
CA GLU A 396 -44.03 11.11 39.59
C GLU A 396 -44.73 12.06 40.58
N TYR A 397 -44.26 12.15 41.82
CA TYR A 397 -44.90 12.98 42.85
C TYR A 397 -44.72 14.47 42.64
N GLN A 398 -43.60 14.89 42.05
CA GLN A 398 -43.39 16.27 41.65
C GLN A 398 -44.40 16.68 40.58
N SER A 399 -44.61 15.85 39.54
CA SER A 399 -45.62 16.11 38.49
C SER A 399 -47.05 16.14 39.04
N ALA A 400 -47.34 15.28 40.02
CA ALA A 400 -48.63 15.22 40.71
C ALA A 400 -48.81 16.31 41.79
N ARG A 401 -47.81 17.19 42.00
CA ARG A 401 -47.77 18.25 43.02
C ARG A 401 -47.99 17.75 44.47
N LYS A 402 -47.54 16.55 44.78
CA LYS A 402 -47.67 15.95 46.12
C LYS A 402 -46.43 16.25 46.96
N CYS A 403 -46.57 17.16 47.93
CA CYS A 403 -45.45 17.73 48.71
C CYS A 403 -44.25 18.10 47.81
N PRO A 404 -44.43 19.06 46.89
CA PRO A 404 -43.46 19.36 45.84
C PRO A 404 -42.13 19.84 46.44
N SER A 405 -41.02 19.55 45.77
CA SER A 405 -39.74 20.18 46.09
C SER A 405 -39.56 21.52 45.40
N GLU A 406 -38.81 22.42 46.02
CA GLU A 406 -38.35 23.67 45.43
C GLU A 406 -37.40 23.47 44.23
N ALA A 407 -36.61 22.39 44.21
CA ALA A 407 -35.61 22.17 43.16
C ALA A 407 -36.20 21.62 41.85
N ASP A 408 -37.46 21.16 41.88
CA ASP A 408 -38.15 20.57 40.73
C ASP A 408 -37.29 19.51 40.00
N SER A 409 -37.23 19.52 38.66
CA SER A 409 -36.44 18.56 37.89
C SER A 409 -34.92 18.80 37.93
N TYR A 410 -34.45 19.89 38.56
CA TYR A 410 -33.01 20.25 38.57
C TYR A 410 -32.16 19.13 39.17
N ASN A 411 -32.56 18.57 40.32
CA ASN A 411 -31.80 17.54 41.00
C ASN A 411 -31.85 16.18 40.27
N LEU A 412 -32.87 15.93 39.45
CA LEU A 412 -32.90 14.78 38.53
C LEU A 412 -31.85 14.95 37.42
N ARG A 413 -31.79 16.13 36.79
CA ARG A 413 -30.77 16.45 35.79
C ARG A 413 -29.36 16.37 36.35
N ALA A 414 -29.12 16.99 37.51
CA ALA A 414 -27.81 16.97 38.17
C ALA A 414 -27.40 15.55 38.61
N THR A 415 -28.36 14.69 38.96
CA THR A 415 -28.11 13.26 39.21
C THR A 415 -27.68 12.52 37.94
N ALA A 416 -28.42 12.71 36.84
CA ALA A 416 -28.07 12.10 35.56
C ALA A 416 -26.68 12.55 35.08
N GLU A 417 -26.35 13.83 35.24
CA GLU A 417 -25.01 14.37 34.97
C GLU A 417 -23.93 13.72 35.83
N ALA A 418 -24.14 13.59 37.14
CA ALA A 418 -23.14 12.97 38.03
C ALA A 418 -22.89 11.49 37.69
N LEU A 419 -23.94 10.73 37.36
CA LEU A 419 -23.83 9.33 36.93
C LEU A 419 -23.17 9.20 35.56
N SER A 420 -23.53 10.08 34.62
CA SER A 420 -22.89 10.17 33.30
C SER A 420 -21.39 10.47 33.42
N ASN A 421 -21.01 11.40 34.29
CA ASN A 421 -19.61 11.72 34.56
C ASN A 421 -18.84 10.56 35.21
N ALA A 422 -19.51 9.75 36.04
CA ALA A 422 -18.94 8.52 36.58
C ALA A 422 -18.74 7.44 35.50
N LEU A 423 -19.67 7.30 34.54
CA LEU A 423 -19.49 6.45 33.36
C LEU A 423 -18.29 6.90 32.52
N LEU A 424 -18.15 8.21 32.26
CA LEU A 424 -16.99 8.78 31.57
C LEU A 424 -15.67 8.46 32.29
N ARG A 425 -15.62 8.64 33.62
CA ARG A 425 -14.44 8.30 34.42
C ARG A 425 -14.12 6.81 34.34
N LEU A 426 -15.12 5.93 34.50
CA LEU A 426 -14.91 4.50 34.39
C LEU A 426 -14.38 4.11 33.02
N TYR A 427 -15.02 4.60 31.94
CA TYR A 427 -14.57 4.38 30.58
C TYR A 427 -13.14 4.89 30.36
N SER A 428 -12.75 6.04 30.92
CA SER A 428 -11.41 6.61 30.78
C SER A 428 -10.30 5.70 31.34
N THR A 429 -10.61 4.81 32.29
CA THR A 429 -9.61 3.89 32.89
C THR A 429 -9.12 2.79 31.95
N PHE A 430 -9.83 2.51 30.85
CA PHE A 430 -9.40 1.51 29.87
C PHE A 430 -8.29 2.06 28.97
N GLU A 431 -7.18 1.36 28.80
CA GLU A 431 -6.05 1.85 27.97
C GLU A 431 -6.15 1.45 26.49
N ASN A 432 -7.18 0.69 26.12
CA ASN A 432 -7.33 0.10 24.79
C ASN A 432 -7.43 1.14 23.66
N ASP A 433 -6.71 0.89 22.57
CA ASP A 433 -6.91 1.54 21.28
C ASP A 433 -6.78 0.47 20.21
N TYR A 434 -7.92 -0.01 19.68
CA TYR A 434 -7.95 -1.13 18.74
C TYR A 434 -7.02 -0.95 17.53
N ILE A 435 -6.89 0.28 17.02
CA ILE A 435 -6.05 0.62 15.86
C ILE A 435 -4.55 0.48 16.18
N LEU A 436 -4.15 0.77 17.43
CA LEU A 436 -2.75 0.68 17.86
C LEU A 436 -2.40 -0.70 18.42
N HIS A 437 -3.38 -1.41 18.98
CA HIS A 437 -3.22 -2.68 19.65
C HIS A 437 -3.62 -3.85 18.72
N THR A 438 -2.95 -3.93 17.57
CA THR A 438 -3.07 -5.05 16.62
C THR A 438 -1.86 -5.97 16.70
N GLY A 439 -1.92 -7.13 16.04
CA GLY A 439 -0.82 -8.09 16.04
C GLY A 439 -0.44 -8.56 17.45
N ARG A 440 0.83 -8.41 17.84
CA ARG A 440 1.31 -8.85 19.17
C ARG A 440 0.82 -7.96 20.31
N HIS A 441 0.58 -6.67 20.05
CA HIS A 441 0.09 -5.74 21.07
C HIS A 441 -1.34 -6.05 21.53
N ARG A 442 -2.14 -6.72 20.68
CA ARG A 442 -3.49 -7.14 21.06
C ARG A 442 -3.49 -8.09 22.26
N GLU A 443 -2.49 -8.95 22.38
CA GLU A 443 -2.37 -9.92 23.48
C GLU A 443 -1.94 -9.26 24.81
N GLU A 444 -1.39 -8.05 24.76
CA GLU A 444 -0.86 -7.34 25.92
C GLU A 444 -1.95 -6.55 26.68
N VAL A 445 -3.11 -6.34 26.07
CA VAL A 445 -4.18 -5.49 26.62
C VAL A 445 -5.45 -6.30 26.85
N PRO A 446 -6.05 -6.23 28.06
CA PRO A 446 -7.28 -6.96 28.36
C PRO A 446 -8.48 -6.48 27.54
N ASP A 447 -9.34 -7.41 27.15
CA ASP A 447 -10.58 -7.11 26.44
C ASP A 447 -11.70 -6.73 27.43
N HIS A 448 -12.12 -5.46 27.39
CA HIS A 448 -13.24 -4.96 28.18
C HIS A 448 -14.48 -4.57 27.34
N ARG A 449 -14.64 -5.09 26.12
CA ARG A 449 -15.82 -4.81 25.27
C ARG A 449 -17.15 -5.05 25.99
N ALA A 450 -17.28 -6.18 26.70
CA ALA A 450 -18.48 -6.49 27.47
C ALA A 450 -18.76 -5.45 28.58
N ALA A 451 -17.71 -4.87 29.19
CA ALA A 451 -17.87 -3.81 30.17
C ALA A 451 -18.28 -2.49 29.52
N VAL A 452 -17.73 -2.15 28.35
CA VAL A 452 -18.10 -0.94 27.58
C VAL A 452 -19.53 -1.04 27.06
N SER A 453 -19.93 -2.18 26.49
CA SER A 453 -21.32 -2.46 26.10
C SER A 453 -22.29 -2.23 27.26
N LYS A 454 -21.93 -2.72 28.47
CA LYS A 454 -22.73 -2.50 29.68
C LYS A 454 -22.71 -1.05 30.19
N ILE A 455 -21.62 -0.30 29.97
CA ILE A 455 -21.55 1.15 30.24
C ILE A 455 -22.53 1.90 29.33
N ILE A 456 -22.56 1.59 28.02
CA ILE A 456 -23.48 2.20 27.05
C ILE A 456 -24.94 1.90 27.44
N GLN A 457 -25.26 0.64 27.72
CA GLN A 457 -26.59 0.25 28.19
C GLN A 457 -26.98 0.98 29.49
N THR A 458 -26.04 1.11 30.42
CA THR A 458 -26.26 1.86 31.67
C THR A 458 -26.54 3.33 31.39
N ALA A 459 -25.85 3.96 30.44
CA ALA A 459 -26.10 5.33 30.03
C ALA A 459 -27.52 5.51 29.45
N MET A 460 -27.96 4.58 28.60
CA MET A 460 -29.32 4.58 28.05
C MET A 460 -30.39 4.39 29.13
N VAL A 461 -30.13 3.54 30.14
CA VAL A 461 -31.03 3.38 31.30
C VAL A 461 -31.13 4.66 32.10
N VAL A 462 -29.99 5.33 32.39
CA VAL A 462 -29.98 6.63 33.09
C VAL A 462 -30.79 7.67 32.32
N TYR A 463 -30.62 7.75 31.00
CA TYR A 463 -31.39 8.63 30.12
C TYR A 463 -32.90 8.38 30.23
N ARG A 464 -33.34 7.13 30.05
CA ARG A 464 -34.76 6.76 29.98
C ARG A 464 -35.49 6.87 31.31
N THR A 465 -34.80 6.59 32.42
CA THR A 465 -35.45 6.37 33.72
C THR A 465 -35.23 7.46 34.77
N ILE A 466 -34.13 8.22 34.66
CA ILE A 466 -33.79 9.27 35.64
C ILE A 466 -34.07 10.64 35.04
N HIS A 467 -33.35 11.03 33.99
CA HIS A 467 -33.54 12.30 33.28
C HIS A 467 -32.83 12.27 31.93
N PRO A 468 -33.45 12.80 30.84
CA PRO A 468 -32.78 12.98 29.55
C PRO A 468 -31.54 13.86 29.66
N TYR A 469 -30.37 13.33 29.32
CA TYR A 469 -29.10 14.05 29.46
C TYR A 469 -28.08 13.59 28.42
N ARG A 470 -27.42 14.53 27.73
CA ARG A 470 -26.51 14.25 26.60
C ARG A 470 -25.22 13.53 27.01
N GLY A 471 -24.57 13.99 28.08
CA GLY A 471 -23.32 13.49 28.65
C GLY A 471 -22.60 12.35 27.92
N PHE A 472 -22.66 11.13 28.47
CA PHE A 472 -21.95 9.95 27.94
C PHE A 472 -22.50 9.48 26.59
N LEU A 473 -23.75 9.83 26.23
CA LEU A 473 -24.37 9.36 24.99
C LEU A 473 -23.63 9.87 23.74
N GLU A 474 -23.11 11.10 23.76
CA GLU A 474 -22.29 11.64 22.66
C GLU A 474 -20.99 10.84 22.45
N LEU A 475 -20.36 10.40 23.55
CA LEU A 475 -19.20 9.53 23.50
C LEU A 475 -19.58 8.12 23.06
N ALA A 476 -20.73 7.61 23.51
CA ALA A 476 -21.24 6.30 23.13
C ALA A 476 -21.46 6.20 21.61
N VAL A 477 -22.03 7.23 20.98
CA VAL A 477 -22.16 7.27 19.50
C VAL A 477 -20.79 7.15 18.84
N ASN A 478 -19.81 7.93 19.29
CA ASN A 478 -18.45 7.86 18.75
C ASN A 478 -17.79 6.50 18.99
N GLU A 479 -17.96 5.90 20.17
CA GLU A 479 -17.46 4.56 20.50
C GLU A 479 -18.08 3.49 19.59
N MET A 480 -19.40 3.47 19.45
CA MET A 480 -20.13 2.52 18.61
C MET A 480 -19.82 2.70 17.11
N CYS A 481 -19.50 3.93 16.68
CA CYS A 481 -18.99 4.22 15.34
C CYS A 481 -17.49 3.89 15.17
N ASN A 482 -16.89 3.12 16.07
CA ASN A 482 -15.46 2.77 16.07
C ASN A 482 -14.51 4.00 16.18
N GLY A 483 -14.99 5.15 16.64
CA GLY A 483 -14.14 6.33 16.92
C GLY A 483 -13.36 6.23 18.23
N GLY A 484 -13.75 5.32 19.14
CA GLY A 484 -13.21 5.25 20.50
C GLY A 484 -12.23 4.09 20.72
N LYS A 485 -12.39 3.30 21.77
CA LYS A 485 -11.37 2.35 22.28
C LYS A 485 -11.42 0.98 21.62
N TYR A 486 -12.61 0.52 21.20
CA TYR A 486 -12.80 -0.81 20.66
C TYR A 486 -13.34 -0.80 19.23
N ASP A 487 -13.02 -1.88 18.52
CA ASP A 487 -13.63 -2.23 17.24
C ASP A 487 -14.85 -3.12 17.45
N TYR A 488 -15.99 -2.74 16.90
CA TYR A 488 -17.22 -3.54 16.90
C TYR A 488 -17.50 -4.19 15.54
N ILE A 489 -16.76 -3.84 14.48
CA ILE A 489 -16.99 -4.32 13.11
C ILE A 489 -16.18 -5.60 12.89
N GLN A 490 -16.81 -6.68 12.44
CA GLN A 490 -16.13 -7.91 12.08
C GLN A 490 -15.73 -7.93 10.60
N ARG A 491 -16.64 -7.47 9.73
CA ARG A 491 -16.43 -7.38 8.29
C ARG A 491 -17.41 -6.41 7.65
N VAL A 492 -16.97 -5.80 6.54
CA VAL A 492 -17.79 -4.97 5.67
C VAL A 492 -18.18 -5.75 4.42
N GLU A 493 -19.47 -5.75 4.10
CA GLU A 493 -20.03 -6.37 2.89
C GLU A 493 -20.77 -5.34 2.05
N ILE A 494 -20.78 -5.55 0.73
CA ILE A 494 -21.55 -4.72 -0.20
C ILE A 494 -22.74 -5.55 -0.67
N ILE A 495 -23.94 -5.20 -0.19
CA ILE A 495 -25.18 -5.90 -0.52
C ILE A 495 -26.18 -4.88 -1.07
N ASN A 496 -26.74 -5.15 -2.25
CA ASN A 496 -27.69 -4.26 -2.93
C ASN A 496 -27.16 -2.82 -3.15
N ASP A 497 -25.87 -2.68 -3.47
CA ASP A 497 -25.19 -1.39 -3.63
C ASP A 497 -25.19 -0.53 -2.34
N GLU A 498 -25.18 -1.16 -1.17
CA GLU A 498 -25.00 -0.50 0.13
C GLU A 498 -23.92 -1.19 0.96
N PHE A 499 -23.14 -0.40 1.72
CA PHE A 499 -22.27 -0.94 2.76
C PHE A 499 -23.12 -1.52 3.89
N ARG A 500 -22.83 -2.76 4.29
CA ARG A 500 -23.39 -3.45 5.46
C ARG A 500 -22.26 -3.94 6.36
N PHE A 501 -22.49 -3.84 7.66
CA PHE A 501 -21.49 -4.15 8.68
C PHE A 501 -21.94 -5.37 9.48
N ALA A 502 -21.11 -6.42 9.50
CA ALA A 502 -21.32 -7.52 10.42
C ALA A 502 -20.65 -7.16 11.76
N SER A 503 -21.40 -7.27 12.85
CA SER A 503 -20.93 -6.96 14.20
C SER A 503 -20.14 -8.12 14.80
N GLN A 504 -19.19 -7.81 15.70
CA GLN A 504 -18.53 -8.81 16.56
C GLN A 504 -19.43 -9.27 17.73
N GLU A 505 -20.50 -8.52 18.04
CA GLU A 505 -21.51 -8.85 19.06
C GLU A 505 -22.89 -9.13 18.42
N ASP A 506 -23.78 -9.83 19.14
CA ASP A 506 -25.12 -10.26 18.66
C ASP A 506 -26.13 -9.11 18.43
N PHE A 507 -25.71 -7.84 18.51
CA PHE A 507 -26.60 -6.68 18.36
C PHE A 507 -26.39 -5.92 17.05
N GLY A 508 -27.45 -5.26 16.57
CA GLY A 508 -27.42 -4.45 15.36
C GLY A 508 -26.78 -3.08 15.60
N ILE A 509 -25.49 -2.96 15.31
CA ILE A 509 -24.70 -1.72 15.48
C ILE A 509 -25.43 -0.50 14.89
N GLU A 510 -25.90 -0.57 13.64
CA GLU A 510 -26.59 0.55 13.00
C GLU A 510 -27.90 0.94 13.73
N SER A 511 -28.66 -0.03 14.22
CA SER A 511 -29.92 0.25 14.92
C SER A 511 -29.69 0.88 16.28
N GLU A 512 -28.68 0.43 17.04
CA GLU A 512 -28.35 1.00 18.34
C GLU A 512 -27.76 2.41 18.21
N ILE A 513 -26.90 2.65 17.22
CA ILE A 513 -26.39 4.00 16.94
C ILE A 513 -27.54 4.95 16.64
N ARG A 514 -28.47 4.57 15.75
CA ARG A 514 -29.64 5.40 15.42
C ARG A 514 -30.56 5.61 16.61
N GLU A 515 -30.69 4.61 17.48
CA GLU A 515 -31.47 4.76 18.70
C GLU A 515 -30.87 5.81 19.64
N VAL A 516 -29.54 5.77 19.85
CA VAL A 516 -28.87 6.77 20.70
C VAL A 516 -28.88 8.17 20.07
N ILE A 517 -28.72 8.27 18.75
CA ILE A 517 -28.90 9.55 18.03
C ILE A 517 -30.33 10.07 18.22
N GLY A 518 -31.35 9.22 18.08
CA GLY A 518 -32.75 9.61 18.32
C GLY A 518 -32.98 10.10 19.77
N MET A 519 -32.37 9.45 20.76
CA MET A 519 -32.40 9.95 22.15
C MET A 519 -31.74 11.31 22.31
N LEU A 520 -30.67 11.60 21.57
CA LEU A 520 -30.01 12.89 21.62
C LEU A 520 -30.87 13.98 20.97
N GLU A 521 -31.53 13.66 19.84
CA GLU A 521 -32.43 14.56 19.10
C GLU A 521 -33.67 14.94 19.93
N GLU A 522 -34.20 14.02 20.75
CA GLU A 522 -35.31 14.31 21.68
C GLU A 522 -35.00 15.42 22.71
N ILE A 523 -33.72 15.70 22.99
CA ILE A 523 -33.29 16.71 23.98
C ILE A 523 -33.11 18.08 23.34
N SER A 524 -32.88 18.15 22.03
CA SER A 524 -32.57 19.40 21.30
C SER A 524 -33.80 20.08 20.71
N ASN A 525 -33.64 21.35 20.33
CA ASN A 525 -34.51 21.96 19.33
C ASN A 525 -33.98 21.66 17.91
N ALA A 526 -34.81 21.82 16.88
CA ALA A 526 -34.45 21.51 15.50
C ALA A 526 -33.14 22.18 15.00
N ASP A 527 -32.88 23.44 15.38
CA ASP A 527 -31.63 24.13 15.03
C ASP A 527 -30.40 23.56 15.78
N ASP A 528 -30.62 23.02 16.99
CA ASP A 528 -29.59 22.40 17.81
C ASP A 528 -29.27 20.96 17.35
N ASP A 529 -30.21 20.29 16.65
CA ASP A 529 -30.03 18.92 16.12
C ASP A 529 -29.03 18.89 14.96
N GLU A 530 -29.14 19.83 14.02
CA GLU A 530 -28.20 19.93 12.90
C GLU A 530 -26.78 20.23 13.39
N LEU A 531 -26.65 21.13 14.36
CA LEU A 531 -25.37 21.43 15.01
C LEU A 531 -24.80 20.21 15.75
N MET A 532 -25.62 19.49 16.50
CA MET A 532 -25.20 18.31 17.25
C MET A 532 -24.77 17.16 16.32
N ASN A 533 -25.54 16.85 15.28
CA ASN A 533 -25.19 15.82 14.30
C ASN A 533 -23.90 16.19 13.57
N ARG A 534 -23.72 17.47 13.20
CA ARG A 534 -22.46 17.98 12.67
C ARG A 534 -21.30 17.79 13.65
N GLN A 535 -21.48 18.11 14.94
CA GLN A 535 -20.45 17.93 15.97
C GLN A 535 -20.09 16.46 16.15
N LEU A 536 -21.06 15.55 16.26
CA LEU A 536 -20.80 14.10 16.37
C LEU A 536 -20.00 13.57 15.18
N ARG A 537 -20.37 13.99 13.97
CA ARG A 537 -19.68 13.66 12.72
C ARG A 537 -18.23 14.15 12.73
N GLU A 538 -18.02 15.43 13.03
CA GLU A 538 -16.69 16.04 13.11
C GLU A 538 -15.82 15.36 14.18
N ASN A 539 -16.40 15.02 15.33
CA ASN A 539 -15.73 14.35 16.43
C ASN A 539 -15.24 12.96 16.02
N LEU A 540 -16.07 12.18 15.32
CA LEU A 540 -15.69 10.88 14.79
C LEU A 540 -14.51 11.01 13.82
N LEU A 541 -14.63 11.87 12.82
CA LEU A 541 -13.58 12.07 11.82
C LEU A 541 -12.27 12.55 12.47
N PHE A 542 -12.37 13.44 13.45
CA PHE A 542 -11.23 13.93 14.23
C PHE A 542 -10.52 12.79 14.98
N ASN A 543 -11.28 11.93 15.67
CA ASN A 543 -10.74 10.78 16.38
C ASN A 543 -10.01 9.81 15.43
N LEU A 544 -10.59 9.51 14.27
CA LEU A 544 -9.98 8.63 13.27
C LEU A 544 -8.66 9.20 12.73
N ARG A 545 -8.59 10.51 12.48
CA ARG A 545 -7.35 11.19 12.05
C ARG A 545 -6.26 11.14 13.12
N ALA A 546 -6.63 11.37 14.36
CA ALA A 546 -5.69 11.32 15.47
C ALA A 546 -5.14 9.91 15.69
N LYS A 547 -5.99 8.88 15.55
CA LYS A 547 -5.56 7.48 15.57
C LYS A 547 -4.63 7.16 14.41
N ARG A 548 -4.93 7.62 13.19
CA ARG A 548 -4.01 7.51 12.04
C ARG A 548 -2.64 8.13 12.35
N PHE A 549 -2.61 9.32 12.95
CA PHE A 549 -1.34 9.98 13.33
C PHE A 549 -0.57 9.20 14.39
N ARG A 550 -1.25 8.69 15.43
CA ARG A 550 -0.62 7.86 16.47
C ARG A 550 -0.07 6.55 15.91
N LEU A 551 -0.81 5.90 15.00
CA LEU A 551 -0.36 4.69 14.30
C LEU A 551 0.91 4.96 13.49
N GLN A 552 0.96 6.10 12.77
CA GLN A 552 2.17 6.50 12.04
C GLN A 552 3.37 6.69 12.95
N ALA A 553 3.19 7.32 14.11
CA ALA A 553 4.26 7.53 15.09
C ALA A 553 4.78 6.19 15.65
N GLN A 554 3.88 5.29 16.03
CA GLN A 554 4.23 3.96 16.56
C GLN A 554 4.98 3.11 15.53
N VAL A 555 4.48 3.02 14.30
CA VAL A 555 5.16 2.25 13.23
C VAL A 555 6.52 2.85 12.88
N ALA A 556 6.64 4.19 12.87
CA ALA A 556 7.94 4.83 12.66
C ALA A 556 8.94 4.52 13.80
N GLU A 557 8.47 4.42 15.04
CA GLU A 557 9.30 4.02 16.18
C GLU A 557 9.70 2.54 16.13
N GLU A 558 8.77 1.65 15.78
CA GLU A 558 9.03 0.23 15.56
C GLU A 558 10.06 0.00 14.45
N GLN A 559 9.93 0.70 13.32
CA GLN A 559 10.89 0.66 12.22
C GLN A 559 12.28 1.15 12.67
N ARG A 560 12.36 2.22 13.48
CA ARG A 560 13.63 2.69 14.06
C ARG A 560 14.27 1.65 14.99
N ARG A 561 13.45 0.83 15.67
CA ARG A 561 13.89 -0.23 16.57
C ARG A 561 14.12 -1.58 15.88
N TYR A 562 13.81 -1.70 14.58
CA TYR A 562 13.85 -2.96 13.81
C TYR A 562 12.95 -4.05 14.40
N VAL A 563 11.78 -3.67 14.90
CA VAL A 563 10.77 -4.55 15.47
C VAL A 563 9.47 -4.42 14.66
N HIS A 564 8.68 -5.49 14.59
CA HIS A 564 7.36 -5.50 13.92
C HIS A 564 6.34 -6.17 14.85
N PHE A 565 5.69 -5.39 15.69
CA PHE A 565 4.68 -5.87 16.65
C PHE A 565 3.26 -5.52 16.21
N THR A 566 3.07 -4.33 15.64
CA THR A 566 1.79 -3.86 15.09
C THR A 566 1.50 -4.55 13.74
N ASP A 567 0.30 -5.13 13.59
CA ASP A 567 -0.17 -5.60 12.27
C ASP A 567 -0.77 -4.40 11.51
N LEU A 568 0.09 -3.72 10.75
CA LEU A 568 -0.26 -2.50 10.03
C LEU A 568 -1.47 -2.68 9.08
N ARG A 569 -1.67 -3.87 8.50
CA ARG A 569 -2.81 -4.11 7.62
C ARG A 569 -4.10 -4.14 8.40
N GLU A 570 -4.11 -4.85 9.52
CA GLU A 570 -5.26 -4.93 10.41
C GLU A 570 -5.66 -3.54 10.91
N SER A 571 -4.70 -2.75 11.40
CA SER A 571 -4.95 -1.38 11.87
C SER A 571 -5.53 -0.45 10.79
N VAL A 572 -5.11 -0.63 9.54
CA VAL A 572 -5.62 0.18 8.43
C VAL A 572 -7.02 -0.26 8.01
N LEU A 573 -7.33 -1.56 8.03
CA LEU A 573 -8.69 -2.06 7.78
C LEU A 573 -9.65 -1.51 8.84
N GLU A 574 -9.26 -1.61 10.10
CA GLU A 574 -9.98 -1.06 11.25
C GLU A 574 -10.29 0.44 11.09
N LEU A 575 -9.33 1.24 10.60
CA LEU A 575 -9.53 2.66 10.25
C LEU A 575 -10.50 2.86 9.07
N VAL A 576 -10.41 2.03 8.03
CA VAL A 576 -11.27 2.08 6.84
C VAL A 576 -12.71 1.74 7.20
N ASP A 577 -12.90 0.66 7.97
CA ASP A 577 -14.22 0.18 8.38
C ASP A 577 -14.94 1.23 9.24
N ALA A 578 -14.23 1.87 10.18
CA ALA A 578 -14.76 2.96 10.98
C ALA A 578 -15.16 4.18 10.13
N ALA A 579 -14.39 4.52 9.10
CA ALA A 579 -14.73 5.60 8.18
C ALA A 579 -15.95 5.26 7.33
N LEU A 580 -16.05 4.02 6.83
CA LEU A 580 -17.22 3.56 6.07
C LEU A 580 -18.49 3.56 6.93
N LEU A 581 -18.40 3.17 8.20
CA LEU A 581 -19.52 3.24 9.14
C LEU A 581 -19.91 4.70 9.40
N GLY A 582 -18.94 5.59 9.62
CA GLY A 582 -19.17 7.03 9.74
C GLY A 582 -19.92 7.62 8.53
N TYR A 583 -19.52 7.24 7.31
CA TYR A 583 -20.23 7.61 6.09
C TYR A 583 -21.67 7.08 6.07
N LYS A 584 -21.89 5.82 6.45
CA LYS A 584 -23.23 5.21 6.46
C LYS A 584 -24.19 5.90 7.45
N ILE A 585 -23.68 6.35 8.59
CA ILE A 585 -24.48 6.98 9.65
C ILE A 585 -24.72 8.47 9.38
N PHE A 586 -23.68 9.23 9.07
CA PHE A 586 -23.75 10.69 8.98
C PHE A 586 -23.77 11.25 7.56
N GLY A 587 -23.36 10.47 6.56
CA GLY A 587 -23.19 10.94 5.18
C GLY A 587 -22.03 11.93 4.99
N ASP A 588 -21.77 12.24 3.72
CA ASP A 588 -20.81 13.26 3.28
C ASP A 588 -21.48 14.40 2.49
N GLU A 589 -22.81 14.39 2.36
CA GLU A 589 -23.57 15.41 1.63
C GLU A 589 -23.40 16.78 2.31
N ASN A 590 -23.12 17.83 1.51
CA ASN A 590 -22.91 19.23 1.95
C ASN A 590 -21.59 19.54 2.68
N TYR A 591 -20.70 18.56 2.87
CA TYR A 591 -19.37 18.78 3.47
C TYR A 591 -18.29 18.91 2.38
N ALA A 592 -17.23 19.68 2.67
CA ALA A 592 -16.09 19.77 1.76
C ALA A 592 -15.37 18.42 1.65
N ASP A 593 -14.71 18.15 0.52
CA ASP A 593 -14.02 16.87 0.29
C ASP A 593 -12.97 16.58 1.36
N GLU A 594 -12.30 17.60 1.88
CA GLU A 594 -11.34 17.45 2.97
C GLU A 594 -11.98 16.88 4.23
N GLU A 595 -13.28 17.00 4.43
CA GLU A 595 -14.02 16.49 5.59
C GLU A 595 -14.79 15.20 5.28
N SER A 596 -14.60 14.60 4.11
CA SER A 596 -15.28 13.37 3.70
C SER A 596 -14.70 12.12 4.37
N PHE A 597 -15.58 11.25 4.89
CA PHE A 597 -15.19 9.92 5.36
C PHE A 597 -14.72 9.02 4.22
N LEU A 598 -15.41 9.07 3.08
CA LEU A 598 -15.05 8.31 1.88
C LEU A 598 -13.66 8.67 1.38
N ARG A 599 -13.31 9.97 1.35
CA ARG A 599 -11.95 10.42 1.03
C ARG A 599 -10.94 9.88 2.03
N PHE A 600 -11.22 9.97 3.33
CA PHE A 600 -10.32 9.46 4.37
C PHE A 600 -10.03 7.96 4.19
N ALA A 601 -11.06 7.16 3.85
CA ALA A 601 -10.92 5.74 3.55
C ALA A 601 -10.06 5.49 2.29
N ILE A 602 -10.30 6.22 1.19
CA ILE A 602 -9.48 6.13 -0.03
C ILE A 602 -8.02 6.51 0.25
N GLU A 603 -7.75 7.53 1.06
CA GLU A 603 -6.38 7.91 1.43
C GLU A 603 -5.61 6.76 2.11
N GLN A 604 -6.30 5.86 2.81
CA GLN A 604 -5.66 4.70 3.45
C GLN A 604 -5.49 3.52 2.48
N LEU A 605 -6.42 3.33 1.55
CA LEU A 605 -6.40 2.23 0.57
C LEU A 605 -5.53 2.54 -0.66
N LEU A 606 -5.49 3.79 -1.10
CA LEU A 606 -4.85 4.27 -2.33
C LEU A 606 -3.88 5.44 -2.09
N PRO A 607 -2.92 5.32 -1.15
CA PRO A 607 -2.04 6.43 -0.76
C PRO A 607 -1.18 6.97 -1.92
N ASN A 608 -0.83 6.11 -2.89
CA ASN A 608 0.07 6.44 -4.00
C ASN A 608 -0.64 7.08 -5.21
N LEU A 609 -1.97 7.00 -5.30
CA LEU A 609 -2.75 7.62 -6.38
C LEU A 609 -3.16 9.05 -6.03
N LEU A 610 -3.23 9.37 -4.74
CA LEU A 610 -3.62 10.69 -4.24
C LEU A 610 -2.43 11.58 -3.88
N ARG A 611 -1.20 11.09 -4.02
CA ARG A 611 0.03 11.87 -3.81
C ARG A 611 1.00 11.64 -4.95
N PRO A 612 1.44 12.70 -5.66
CA PRO A 612 2.47 12.54 -6.66
C PRO A 612 3.78 12.16 -5.98
N LEU A 613 4.53 11.24 -6.60
CA LEU A 613 5.88 10.77 -6.21
C LEU A 613 6.93 11.90 -6.00
N ALA A 614 6.56 13.17 -6.19
CA ALA A 614 7.44 14.33 -6.15
C ALA A 614 7.55 15.03 -4.78
N SER A 615 6.65 14.79 -3.81
CA SER A 615 6.83 15.35 -2.47
C SER A 615 7.78 14.47 -1.64
N ALA A 616 9.05 14.87 -1.59
CA ALA A 616 10.16 14.17 -0.91
C ALA A 616 10.09 14.15 0.63
N THR A 617 8.91 14.30 1.24
CA THR A 617 8.72 13.99 2.65
C THR A 617 8.41 12.50 2.77
N LEU A 618 9.37 11.75 3.34
CA LEU A 618 9.36 10.33 3.73
C LEU A 618 8.03 9.57 3.51
N PRO A 619 8.05 8.36 2.94
CA PRO A 619 6.84 7.53 2.85
C PRO A 619 6.24 7.41 4.24
N GLN A 620 5.03 7.97 4.44
CA GLN A 620 4.26 7.71 5.64
C GLN A 620 4.20 6.18 5.77
N ALA A 621 4.59 5.63 6.92
CA ALA A 621 4.78 4.18 7.06
C ALA A 621 3.52 3.37 6.68
N ILE A 622 2.32 3.97 6.85
CA ILE A 622 1.02 3.45 6.42
C ILE A 622 0.92 3.30 4.88
N GLY A 623 1.52 4.21 4.11
CA GLY A 623 1.47 4.24 2.64
C GLY A 623 2.18 3.10 1.92
N GLN A 624 2.87 2.23 2.67
CA GLN A 624 3.60 1.07 2.12
C GLN A 624 2.73 -0.18 1.97
N VAL A 625 1.51 -0.18 2.53
CA VAL A 625 0.61 -1.33 2.45
C VAL A 625 0.09 -1.52 1.03
N SER A 626 0.30 -2.72 0.49
CA SER A 626 -0.15 -3.08 -0.86
C SER A 626 -1.50 -3.80 -0.79
N TRP A 627 -2.58 -3.11 -1.15
CA TRP A 627 -3.94 -3.68 -1.15
C TRP A 627 -4.31 -4.44 -2.42
N PHE A 628 -3.56 -4.20 -3.50
CA PHE A 628 -3.83 -4.72 -4.83
C PHE A 628 -2.62 -5.45 -5.39
N VAL A 629 -2.88 -6.48 -6.19
CA VAL A 629 -1.89 -7.23 -6.96
C VAL A 629 -2.41 -7.44 -8.37
N LEU A 630 -1.51 -7.78 -9.29
CA LEU A 630 -1.89 -8.24 -10.62
C LEU A 630 -2.01 -9.76 -10.60
N ASP A 631 -3.06 -10.30 -11.22
CA ASP A 631 -3.17 -11.73 -11.50
C ASP A 631 -2.25 -12.15 -12.67
N GLU A 632 -2.26 -13.44 -13.01
CA GLU A 632 -1.48 -14.00 -14.12
C GLU A 632 -1.91 -13.44 -15.50
N GLN A 633 -3.07 -12.80 -15.58
CA GLN A 633 -3.64 -12.18 -16.77
C GLN A 633 -3.43 -10.65 -16.81
N GLY A 634 -2.76 -10.08 -15.80
CA GLY A 634 -2.54 -8.64 -15.68
C GLY A 634 -3.76 -7.82 -15.23
N ARG A 635 -4.79 -8.48 -14.67
CA ARG A 635 -5.97 -7.82 -14.10
C ARG A 635 -5.75 -7.50 -12.64
N LEU A 636 -6.41 -6.43 -12.19
CA LEU A 636 -6.38 -5.99 -10.81
C LEU A 636 -7.13 -6.98 -9.91
N HIS A 637 -6.45 -7.50 -8.89
CA HIS A 637 -7.01 -8.38 -7.87
C HIS A 637 -6.66 -7.89 -6.47
N PRO A 638 -7.50 -8.17 -5.46
CA PRO A 638 -7.16 -7.89 -4.07
C PRO A 638 -5.94 -8.72 -3.66
N HIS A 639 -5.07 -8.13 -2.83
CA HIS A 639 -3.89 -8.81 -2.31
C HIS A 639 -4.27 -10.13 -1.60
N PRO A 640 -3.50 -11.23 -1.71
CA PRO A 640 -3.87 -12.52 -1.12
C PRO A 640 -4.17 -12.48 0.37
N GLU A 641 -3.47 -11.61 1.10
CA GLU A 641 -3.67 -11.39 2.54
C GLU A 641 -5.04 -10.78 2.86
N CYS A 642 -5.71 -10.08 1.93
CA CYS A 642 -7.08 -9.61 2.13
C CYS A 642 -8.06 -10.76 2.40
N ARG A 643 -7.76 -11.99 1.94
CA ARG A 643 -8.54 -13.19 2.25
C ARG A 643 -8.50 -13.55 3.74
N ARG A 644 -7.38 -13.28 4.44
CA ARG A 644 -7.28 -13.49 5.90
C ARG A 644 -8.32 -12.66 6.65
N PHE A 645 -8.62 -11.47 6.13
CA PHE A 645 -9.51 -10.48 6.74
C PHE A 645 -10.91 -10.47 6.12
N HIS A 646 -11.22 -11.37 5.18
CA HIS A 646 -12.49 -11.36 4.42
C HIS A 646 -12.82 -10.01 3.78
N PHE A 647 -11.80 -9.24 3.39
CA PHE A 647 -11.96 -7.87 2.88
C PHE A 647 -11.90 -7.83 1.35
N ASP A 648 -12.96 -7.32 0.72
CA ASP A 648 -12.99 -7.08 -0.74
C ASP A 648 -12.48 -5.68 -1.08
N ALA A 649 -11.16 -5.54 -1.14
CA ALA A 649 -10.52 -4.24 -1.41
C ALA A 649 -10.95 -3.61 -2.74
N VAL A 650 -11.18 -4.42 -3.79
CA VAL A 650 -11.58 -3.91 -5.11
C VAL A 650 -13.03 -3.45 -5.07
N GLY A 651 -13.94 -4.27 -4.52
CA GLY A 651 -15.35 -3.91 -4.40
C GLY A 651 -15.57 -2.68 -3.54
N VAL A 652 -14.86 -2.57 -2.41
CA VAL A 652 -14.92 -1.39 -1.52
C VAL A 652 -14.44 -0.13 -2.24
N VAL A 653 -13.27 -0.16 -2.89
CA VAL A 653 -12.77 1.00 -3.63
C VAL A 653 -13.68 1.38 -4.80
N GLU A 654 -14.15 0.41 -5.58
CA GLU A 654 -15.11 0.68 -6.66
C GLU A 654 -16.35 1.38 -6.12
N LYS A 655 -16.90 0.87 -5.01
CA LYS A 655 -18.08 1.46 -4.38
C LYS A 655 -17.83 2.87 -3.88
N ILE A 656 -16.74 3.12 -3.17
CA ILE A 656 -16.42 4.46 -2.67
C ILE A 656 -16.31 5.45 -3.85
N VAL A 657 -15.60 5.08 -4.92
CA VAL A 657 -15.43 5.92 -6.10
C VAL A 657 -16.77 6.16 -6.82
N ARG A 658 -17.65 5.15 -6.85
CA ARG A 658 -18.99 5.29 -7.45
C ARG A 658 -19.91 6.17 -6.62
N ASP A 659 -19.88 6.05 -5.30
CA ASP A 659 -20.70 6.85 -4.39
C ASP A 659 -20.23 8.32 -4.37
N HIS A 660 -18.93 8.58 -4.55
CA HIS A 660 -18.37 9.94 -4.59
C HIS A 660 -18.42 10.59 -5.99
N ALA A 661 -17.99 9.90 -7.05
CA ALA A 661 -17.80 10.46 -8.40
C ALA A 661 -18.67 9.79 -9.49
N GLY A 662 -19.59 8.90 -9.12
CA GLY A 662 -20.45 8.18 -10.04
C GLY A 662 -19.74 7.10 -10.86
N ARG A 663 -20.49 6.42 -11.74
CA ARG A 663 -19.96 5.35 -12.62
C ARG A 663 -18.89 5.86 -13.59
N ALA A 664 -18.98 7.11 -14.04
CA ALA A 664 -17.99 7.72 -14.91
C ALA A 664 -16.65 7.94 -14.19
N GLY A 665 -16.67 8.21 -12.88
CA GLY A 665 -15.46 8.32 -12.05
C GLY A 665 -14.67 7.01 -11.99
N TRP A 666 -15.34 5.87 -11.74
CA TRP A 666 -14.65 4.57 -11.72
C TRP A 666 -13.95 4.23 -13.04
N MET A 667 -14.61 4.52 -14.17
CA MET A 667 -14.03 4.31 -15.51
C MET A 667 -12.76 5.13 -15.75
N GLN A 668 -12.59 6.27 -15.06
CA GLN A 668 -11.39 7.11 -15.13
C GLN A 668 -10.31 6.67 -14.13
N VAL A 669 -10.70 6.20 -12.95
CA VAL A 669 -9.79 5.84 -11.86
C VAL A 669 -9.19 4.45 -12.05
N HIS A 670 -9.96 3.50 -12.55
CA HIS A 670 -9.52 2.12 -12.72
C HIS A 670 -8.23 2.01 -13.58
N PRO A 671 -8.08 2.70 -14.73
CA PRO A 671 -6.83 2.71 -15.48
C PRO A 671 -5.64 3.29 -14.70
N ASN A 672 -5.85 4.35 -13.92
CA ASN A 672 -4.80 4.97 -13.11
C ASN A 672 -4.36 4.03 -11.98
N LEU A 673 -5.32 3.37 -11.32
CA LEU A 673 -5.07 2.37 -10.29
C LEU A 673 -4.28 1.19 -10.84
N LEU A 674 -4.68 0.67 -12.01
CA LEU A 674 -3.97 -0.39 -12.69
C LEU A 674 -2.53 0.02 -12.99
N GLU A 675 -2.30 1.25 -13.47
CA GLU A 675 -0.98 1.78 -13.76
C GLU A 675 -0.10 1.95 -12.50
N ALA A 676 -0.66 2.48 -11.40
CA ALA A 676 0.07 2.62 -10.15
C ALA A 676 0.48 1.27 -9.56
N VAL A 677 -0.43 0.29 -9.56
CA VAL A 677 -0.13 -1.08 -9.11
C VAL A 677 0.91 -1.74 -10.02
N ARG A 678 0.80 -1.54 -11.34
CA ARG A 678 1.80 -2.02 -12.31
C ARG A 678 3.18 -1.45 -12.01
N GLN A 679 3.31 -0.14 -11.78
CA GLN A 679 4.58 0.50 -11.43
C GLN A 679 5.16 -0.05 -10.12
N GLN A 680 4.31 -0.27 -9.11
CA GLN A 680 4.74 -0.83 -7.83
C GLN A 680 5.23 -2.27 -7.96
N VAL A 681 4.51 -3.12 -8.70
CA VAL A 681 4.91 -4.51 -8.99
C VAL A 681 6.25 -4.54 -9.71
N VAL A 682 6.44 -3.69 -10.73
CA VAL A 682 7.71 -3.58 -11.46
C VAL A 682 8.84 -3.14 -10.55
N ALA A 683 8.64 -2.10 -9.72
CA ALA A 683 9.67 -1.61 -8.81
C ALA A 683 10.08 -2.65 -7.75
N HIS A 684 9.12 -3.41 -7.22
CA HIS A 684 9.39 -4.50 -6.28
C HIS A 684 10.13 -5.66 -6.94
N ALA A 685 9.69 -6.08 -8.13
CA ALA A 685 10.34 -7.13 -8.90
C ALA A 685 11.77 -6.75 -9.30
N ASP A 686 11.99 -5.50 -9.73
CA ASP A 686 13.30 -4.96 -10.10
C ASP A 686 14.26 -4.93 -8.92
N ARG A 687 13.84 -4.43 -7.75
CA ARG A 687 14.68 -4.45 -6.53
C ARG A 687 15.09 -5.87 -6.16
N ARG A 688 14.13 -6.79 -6.09
CA ARG A 688 14.39 -8.20 -5.76
C ARG A 688 15.32 -8.87 -6.76
N TYR A 689 15.15 -8.55 -8.04
CA TYR A 689 15.99 -9.07 -9.11
C TYR A 689 17.42 -8.50 -9.04
N GLU A 690 17.59 -7.19 -8.82
CA GLU A 690 18.90 -6.56 -8.67
C GLU A 690 19.66 -7.08 -7.45
N ASP A 691 18.97 -7.27 -6.31
CA ASP A 691 19.56 -7.84 -5.11
C ASP A 691 20.05 -9.27 -5.35
N MET A 692 19.22 -10.12 -5.96
CA MET A 692 19.62 -11.48 -6.33
C MET A 692 20.76 -11.50 -7.34
N ARG A 693 20.75 -10.60 -8.33
CA ARG A 693 21.85 -10.46 -9.30
C ARG A 693 23.16 -10.10 -8.60
N ARG A 694 23.16 -9.13 -7.69
CA ARG A 694 24.34 -8.76 -6.88
C ARG A 694 24.83 -9.93 -6.03
N GLN A 695 23.92 -10.73 -5.47
CA GLN A 695 24.28 -11.94 -4.71
C GLN A 695 24.94 -13.02 -5.59
N LEU A 696 24.50 -13.18 -6.84
CA LEU A 696 25.08 -14.13 -7.80
C LEU A 696 26.49 -13.76 -8.27
N GLU A 697 26.91 -12.50 -8.10
CA GLU A 697 28.27 -12.03 -8.43
C GLU A 697 29.32 -12.48 -7.38
N TYR A 698 28.90 -12.86 -6.17
CA TYR A 698 29.82 -13.39 -5.16
C TYR A 698 30.45 -14.71 -5.60
N ARG A 699 31.73 -14.90 -5.28
CA ARG A 699 32.49 -16.14 -5.54
C ARG A 699 32.61 -17.07 -4.33
N ASP A 700 32.13 -16.62 -3.17
CA ASP A 700 32.27 -17.29 -1.87
C ASP A 700 30.94 -17.90 -1.38
N PHE A 701 30.88 -18.35 -0.12
CA PHE A 701 29.70 -18.95 0.53
C PHE A 701 28.43 -18.08 0.53
N ARG A 702 28.53 -16.78 0.24
CA ARG A 702 27.40 -15.85 0.11
C ARG A 702 26.64 -16.01 -1.21
N ARG A 703 27.22 -16.72 -2.17
CA ARG A 703 26.56 -16.98 -3.44
C ARG A 703 25.39 -17.94 -3.19
N PRO A 704 24.14 -17.56 -3.52
CA PRO A 704 22.98 -18.42 -3.32
C PRO A 704 23.06 -19.65 -4.22
N ASP A 705 22.42 -20.73 -3.77
CA ASP A 705 22.30 -21.95 -4.59
C ASP A 705 21.59 -21.61 -5.92
N PRO A 706 22.06 -22.13 -7.07
CA PRO A 706 21.41 -21.89 -8.35
C PRO A 706 19.92 -22.27 -8.40
N THR A 707 19.42 -23.15 -7.53
CA THR A 707 18.00 -23.49 -7.46
C THR A 707 17.20 -22.39 -6.76
N GLU A 708 17.70 -21.90 -5.62
CA GLU A 708 17.10 -20.80 -4.86
C GLU A 708 17.08 -19.50 -5.69
N ALA A 709 18.19 -19.18 -6.35
CA ALA A 709 18.26 -18.02 -7.24
C ALA A 709 17.25 -18.09 -8.38
N ARG A 710 17.02 -19.29 -8.96
CA ARG A 710 16.00 -19.50 -9.98
C ARG A 710 14.60 -19.29 -9.44
N GLN A 711 14.27 -19.79 -8.25
CA GLN A 711 12.95 -19.57 -7.65
C GLN A 711 12.65 -18.07 -7.48
N VAL A 712 13.61 -17.30 -6.99
CA VAL A 712 13.47 -15.86 -6.81
C VAL A 712 13.30 -15.13 -8.15
N ILE A 713 14.14 -15.44 -9.15
CA ILE A 713 14.06 -14.79 -10.46
C ILE A 713 12.79 -15.21 -11.22
N LEU A 714 12.32 -16.46 -11.10
CA LEU A 714 11.04 -16.89 -11.67
C LEU A 714 9.86 -16.09 -11.10
N LYS A 715 9.89 -15.78 -9.80
CA LYS A 715 8.88 -14.90 -9.20
C LYS A 715 8.91 -13.51 -9.85
N CYS A 716 10.10 -12.93 -10.06
CA CYS A 716 10.26 -11.66 -10.78
C CYS A 716 9.77 -11.75 -12.24
N LEU A 717 10.08 -12.83 -12.96
CA LEU A 717 9.62 -13.05 -14.35
C LEU A 717 8.08 -13.10 -14.43
N ARG A 718 7.42 -13.79 -13.49
CA ARG A 718 5.95 -13.84 -13.41
C ARG A 718 5.34 -12.47 -13.08
N GLU A 719 5.94 -11.73 -12.14
CA GLU A 719 5.52 -10.36 -11.80
C GLU A 719 5.69 -9.40 -12.98
N TRP A 720 6.81 -9.45 -13.71
CA TRP A 720 7.02 -8.67 -14.93
C TRP A 720 6.07 -9.05 -16.05
N LYS A 721 5.78 -10.35 -16.23
CA LYS A 721 4.81 -10.83 -17.23
C LYS A 721 3.41 -10.29 -16.92
N SER A 722 2.98 -10.37 -15.66
CA SER A 722 1.70 -9.83 -15.20
C SER A 722 1.61 -8.32 -15.44
N ALA A 723 2.69 -7.58 -15.15
CA ALA A 723 2.79 -6.15 -15.41
C ALA A 723 2.80 -5.80 -16.91
N TRP A 724 3.37 -6.66 -17.76
CA TRP A 724 3.34 -6.50 -19.22
C TRP A 724 1.92 -6.74 -19.77
N LEU A 725 1.22 -7.78 -19.31
CA LEU A 725 -0.15 -8.08 -19.73
C LEU A 725 -1.16 -7.00 -19.30
N ALA A 726 -0.92 -6.32 -18.18
CA ALA A 726 -1.76 -5.22 -17.70
C ALA A 726 -1.76 -4.00 -18.64
N ALA A 727 -0.65 -3.71 -19.32
CA ALA A 727 -0.50 -2.54 -20.20
C ALA A 727 0.46 -2.84 -21.38
N PRO A 728 0.02 -3.63 -22.38
CA PRO A 728 0.90 -4.10 -23.45
C PRO A 728 1.51 -2.96 -24.29
N ASP A 729 0.76 -1.87 -24.51
CA ASP A 729 1.19 -0.74 -25.36
C ASP A 729 2.35 0.08 -24.77
N GLN A 730 2.54 0.06 -23.44
CA GLN A 730 3.56 0.84 -22.73
C GLN A 730 4.71 -0.02 -22.18
N ALA A 731 4.60 -1.34 -22.31
CA ALA A 731 5.47 -2.30 -21.63
C ALA A 731 6.57 -2.93 -22.51
N GLY A 732 6.89 -2.34 -23.67
CA GLY A 732 7.99 -2.76 -24.53
C GLY A 732 9.33 -2.99 -23.79
N PRO A 733 9.76 -2.08 -22.89
CA PRO A 733 10.97 -2.28 -22.09
C PRO A 733 10.91 -3.49 -21.14
N LEU A 734 9.73 -3.82 -20.61
CA LEU A 734 9.54 -4.99 -19.73
C LEU A 734 9.62 -6.30 -20.52
N LEU A 735 8.96 -6.34 -21.68
CA LEU A 735 9.04 -7.47 -22.60
C LEU A 735 10.51 -7.75 -23.00
N GLN A 736 11.26 -6.69 -23.31
CA GLN A 736 12.69 -6.82 -23.62
C GLN A 736 13.51 -7.35 -22.43
N ARG A 737 13.19 -6.93 -21.19
CA ARG A 737 13.86 -7.45 -19.97
C ARG A 737 13.60 -8.94 -19.78
N ILE A 738 12.35 -9.38 -19.92
CA ILE A 738 11.95 -10.79 -19.82
C ILE A 738 12.70 -11.60 -20.89
N LEU A 739 12.68 -11.14 -22.15
CA LEU A 739 13.36 -11.79 -23.25
C LEU A 739 14.87 -11.90 -22.99
N LEU A 740 15.55 -10.82 -22.63
CA LEU A 740 17.00 -10.85 -22.38
C LEU A 740 17.39 -11.78 -21.22
N GLU A 741 16.56 -11.89 -20.18
CA GLU A 741 16.77 -12.87 -19.11
C GLU A 741 16.61 -14.30 -19.64
N LEU A 742 15.51 -14.61 -20.33
CA LEU A 742 15.25 -15.94 -20.90
C LEU A 742 16.34 -16.37 -21.88
N LEU A 743 16.82 -15.46 -22.72
CA LEU A 743 17.90 -15.69 -23.70
C LEU A 743 19.29 -15.87 -23.04
N GLY A 744 19.38 -15.74 -21.71
CA GLY A 744 20.61 -15.99 -20.96
C GLY A 744 21.64 -14.85 -21.02
N GLU A 745 21.22 -13.64 -21.39
CA GLU A 745 22.10 -12.45 -21.45
C GLU A 745 22.39 -11.90 -20.06
N ARG A 746 21.49 -12.15 -19.11
CA ARG A 746 21.47 -11.53 -17.79
C ARG A 746 21.88 -12.50 -16.69
N ALA A 747 21.04 -12.77 -15.69
CA ALA A 747 21.48 -13.43 -14.46
C ALA A 747 21.80 -14.91 -14.68
N LEU A 748 20.88 -15.68 -15.28
CA LEU A 748 21.00 -17.14 -15.38
C LEU A 748 20.77 -17.68 -16.80
N LEU A 749 21.18 -18.93 -17.02
CA LEU A 749 20.73 -19.73 -18.15
C LEU A 749 19.44 -20.47 -17.78
N TRP A 750 18.50 -20.51 -18.71
CA TRP A 750 17.16 -21.08 -18.52
C TRP A 750 16.89 -22.29 -19.42
N MET A 751 17.64 -22.41 -20.50
CA MET A 751 17.47 -23.43 -21.53
C MET A 751 18.80 -24.15 -21.75
N ARG A 752 18.72 -25.38 -22.26
CA ARG A 752 19.85 -26.17 -22.73
C ARG A 752 19.45 -27.00 -23.93
N PHE A 753 20.42 -27.41 -24.73
CA PHE A 753 20.19 -28.52 -25.64
C PHE A 753 20.25 -29.85 -24.89
N SER A 754 19.38 -30.77 -25.27
CA SER A 754 19.47 -32.20 -24.93
C SER A 754 19.44 -32.92 -26.26
N PRO A 755 20.50 -33.65 -26.63
CA PRO A 755 21.44 -33.32 -27.70
C PRO A 755 20.81 -32.87 -29.03
N PHE A 756 19.57 -33.26 -29.30
CA PHE A 756 18.83 -33.03 -30.53
C PHE A 756 17.75 -31.93 -30.44
N GLN A 757 17.38 -31.45 -29.25
CA GLN A 757 16.34 -30.42 -29.09
C GLN A 757 16.66 -29.42 -27.99
N LEU A 758 16.20 -28.17 -28.17
CA LEU A 758 16.23 -27.14 -27.15
C LEU A 758 15.14 -27.41 -26.11
N LEU A 759 15.53 -27.55 -24.84
CA LEU A 759 14.64 -27.76 -23.71
C LEU A 759 14.85 -26.69 -22.63
N ALA A 760 13.82 -26.44 -21.85
CA ALA A 760 13.98 -25.77 -20.57
C ALA A 760 14.86 -26.64 -19.65
N LEU A 761 15.63 -26.01 -18.78
CA LEU A 761 16.42 -26.72 -17.78
C LEU A 761 15.50 -27.56 -16.85
N PRO A 762 15.93 -28.76 -16.43
CA PRO A 762 15.12 -29.63 -15.57
C PRO A 762 14.63 -28.93 -14.30
N GLU A 763 15.47 -28.09 -13.69
CA GLU A 763 15.15 -27.33 -12.50
C GLU A 763 14.02 -26.31 -12.75
N CYS A 764 13.93 -25.75 -13.96
CA CYS A 764 12.86 -24.83 -14.34
C CYS A 764 11.54 -25.59 -14.52
N THR A 765 11.59 -26.76 -15.18
CA THR A 765 10.41 -27.61 -15.35
C THR A 765 9.87 -28.14 -14.02
N ALA A 766 10.76 -28.46 -13.07
CA ALA A 766 10.37 -28.87 -11.72
C ALA A 766 9.64 -27.76 -10.94
N LEU A 767 9.93 -26.50 -11.24
CA LEU A 767 9.25 -25.32 -10.68
C LEU A 767 7.99 -24.92 -11.47
N GLY A 768 7.57 -25.75 -12.42
CA GLY A 768 6.39 -25.52 -13.26
C GLY A 768 6.56 -24.36 -14.24
N TYR A 769 7.79 -24.15 -14.75
CA TYR A 769 8.08 -23.07 -15.71
C TYR A 769 8.79 -23.60 -16.97
N ASP A 770 8.10 -23.54 -18.10
CA ASP A 770 8.67 -23.89 -19.42
C ASP A 770 9.24 -22.64 -20.10
N ALA A 771 10.54 -22.41 -19.92
CA ALA A 771 11.24 -21.28 -20.50
C ALA A 771 11.21 -21.22 -22.03
N VAL A 772 11.10 -22.37 -22.72
CA VAL A 772 11.06 -22.43 -24.19
C VAL A 772 9.70 -21.93 -24.70
N GLN A 773 8.61 -22.36 -24.06
CA GLN A 773 7.27 -21.89 -24.40
C GLN A 773 7.10 -20.40 -24.10
N GLU A 774 7.57 -19.95 -22.94
CA GLU A 774 7.51 -18.53 -22.54
C GLU A 774 8.32 -17.62 -23.47
N MET A 775 9.51 -18.06 -23.89
CA MET A 775 10.30 -17.33 -24.89
C MET A 775 9.54 -17.20 -26.22
N ARG A 776 8.95 -18.30 -26.73
CA ARG A 776 8.17 -18.27 -27.98
C ARG A 776 6.94 -17.37 -27.88
N ALA A 777 6.23 -17.41 -26.76
CA ALA A 777 5.08 -16.53 -26.52
C ALA A 777 5.50 -15.04 -26.48
N ALA A 778 6.60 -14.73 -25.80
CA ALA A 778 7.15 -13.37 -25.75
C ALA A 778 7.63 -12.89 -27.14
N LEU A 779 8.23 -13.77 -27.96
CA LEU A 779 8.67 -13.42 -29.31
C LEU A 779 7.52 -13.11 -30.27
N ASN A 780 6.38 -13.78 -30.11
CA ASN A 780 5.18 -13.57 -30.92
C ASN A 780 4.41 -12.28 -30.56
N SER A 781 4.85 -11.55 -29.54
CA SER A 781 4.15 -10.37 -29.03
C SER A 781 4.54 -9.07 -29.77
N PRO A 782 3.62 -8.12 -29.94
CA PRO A 782 3.90 -6.85 -30.61
C PRO A 782 4.96 -6.04 -29.83
N GLY A 783 5.94 -5.46 -30.52
CA GLY A 783 7.05 -4.72 -29.90
C GLY A 783 8.20 -5.61 -29.38
N SER A 784 8.16 -6.91 -29.65
CA SER A 784 9.24 -7.86 -29.33
C SER A 784 10.49 -7.67 -30.22
N LEU A 785 11.61 -8.25 -29.79
CA LEU A 785 12.81 -8.39 -30.59
C LEU A 785 12.54 -9.25 -31.84
N PRO A 786 13.15 -8.94 -32.99
CA PRO A 786 13.11 -9.83 -34.14
C PRO A 786 13.64 -11.22 -33.77
N GLU A 787 12.91 -12.26 -34.15
CA GLU A 787 13.23 -13.65 -33.79
C GLU A 787 14.68 -14.02 -34.12
N GLN A 788 15.18 -13.62 -35.29
CA GLN A 788 16.57 -13.84 -35.70
C GLN A 788 17.60 -13.24 -34.74
N VAL A 789 17.33 -12.05 -34.19
CA VAL A 789 18.22 -11.39 -33.23
C VAL A 789 18.20 -12.12 -31.89
N ALA A 790 17.02 -12.53 -31.43
CA ALA A 790 16.85 -13.28 -30.20
C ALA A 790 17.55 -14.64 -30.27
N LEU A 791 17.36 -15.40 -31.35
CA LEU A 791 18.02 -16.68 -31.57
C LEU A 791 19.54 -16.54 -31.64
N ARG A 792 20.06 -15.46 -32.22
CA ARG A 792 21.50 -15.15 -32.21
C ARG A 792 22.05 -14.92 -30.81
N ILE A 793 21.34 -14.16 -29.97
CA ILE A 793 21.73 -13.91 -28.57
C ILE A 793 21.72 -15.22 -27.77
N LEU A 794 20.64 -16.01 -27.88
CA LEU A 794 20.54 -17.31 -27.23
C LEU A 794 21.70 -18.23 -27.64
N ASN A 795 21.99 -18.29 -28.94
CA ASN A 795 23.05 -19.10 -29.49
C ASN A 795 24.42 -18.74 -28.88
N HIS A 796 24.74 -17.44 -28.86
CA HIS A 796 25.97 -16.94 -28.25
C HIS A 796 26.08 -17.30 -26.77
N ASN A 797 25.00 -17.11 -26.01
CA ASN A 797 25.00 -17.34 -24.56
C ASN A 797 25.06 -18.83 -24.19
N LEU A 798 24.36 -19.70 -24.93
CA LEU A 798 24.47 -21.15 -24.74
C LEU A 798 25.90 -21.63 -25.01
N PHE A 799 26.55 -21.13 -26.06
CA PHE A 799 27.93 -21.51 -26.35
C PHE A 799 28.91 -21.00 -25.28
N ARG A 800 28.85 -19.70 -24.94
CA ARG A 800 29.81 -19.06 -24.02
C ARG A 800 29.61 -19.40 -22.56
N ARG A 801 28.37 -19.57 -22.10
CA ARG A 801 28.05 -19.79 -20.69
C ARG A 801 27.81 -21.27 -20.34
N HIS A 802 27.51 -22.13 -21.32
CA HIS A 802 27.33 -23.57 -21.11
C HIS A 802 28.41 -24.42 -21.79
N ILE A 803 28.45 -24.47 -23.12
CA ILE A 803 29.31 -25.43 -23.84
C ILE A 803 30.80 -25.20 -23.52
N GLN A 804 31.28 -23.97 -23.66
CA GLN A 804 32.69 -23.65 -23.46
C GLN A 804 33.16 -23.89 -22.02
N PRO A 805 32.45 -23.44 -20.96
CA PRO A 805 32.85 -23.71 -19.58
C PRO A 805 32.79 -25.20 -19.20
N GLU A 806 31.76 -25.95 -19.61
CA GLU A 806 31.67 -27.39 -19.34
C GLU A 806 32.82 -28.13 -20.03
N TYR A 807 33.11 -27.80 -21.29
CA TYR A 807 34.23 -28.37 -22.02
C TYR A 807 35.59 -28.06 -21.37
N GLN A 808 35.77 -26.84 -20.83
CA GLN A 808 37.01 -26.45 -20.16
C GLN A 808 37.25 -27.21 -18.86
N ARG A 809 36.20 -27.57 -18.11
CA ARG A 809 36.30 -28.34 -16.86
C ARG A 809 36.75 -29.78 -17.09
N ILE A 810 36.46 -30.35 -18.26
CA ILE A 810 36.84 -31.73 -18.58
C ILE A 810 38.37 -31.82 -18.76
N PRO A 811 39.08 -32.66 -18.01
CA PRO A 811 40.51 -32.85 -18.18
C PRO A 811 40.84 -33.56 -19.51
N ALA A 812 42.02 -33.28 -20.09
CA ALA A 812 42.42 -33.90 -21.35
C ALA A 812 42.91 -35.35 -21.14
N GLY A 813 42.61 -36.23 -22.11
CA GLY A 813 43.09 -37.61 -22.16
C GLY A 813 42.30 -38.63 -21.32
N GLN A 814 41.21 -38.23 -20.66
CA GLN A 814 40.37 -39.11 -19.86
C GLN A 814 39.17 -39.63 -20.65
N GLU A 815 39.27 -40.88 -21.12
CA GLU A 815 38.25 -41.53 -21.97
C GLU A 815 36.86 -41.67 -21.30
N GLU A 816 36.78 -41.63 -19.96
CA GLU A 816 35.52 -41.66 -19.22
C GLU A 816 34.58 -40.48 -19.56
N HIS A 817 35.15 -39.34 -19.98
CA HIS A 817 34.39 -38.15 -20.36
C HIS A 817 33.96 -38.12 -21.84
N ARG A 818 34.20 -39.19 -22.62
CA ARG A 818 33.82 -39.24 -24.04
C ARG A 818 32.33 -39.01 -24.27
N TYR A 819 31.47 -39.52 -23.39
CA TYR A 819 30.03 -39.27 -23.41
C TYR A 819 29.70 -37.77 -23.31
N GLU A 820 30.32 -37.08 -22.36
CA GLU A 820 30.08 -35.67 -22.09
C GLU A 820 30.59 -34.78 -23.23
N ILE A 821 31.79 -35.06 -23.75
CA ILE A 821 32.34 -34.28 -24.88
C ILE A 821 31.51 -34.52 -26.15
N THR A 822 31.12 -35.77 -26.43
CA THR A 822 30.26 -36.09 -27.58
C THR A 822 28.93 -35.34 -27.48
N ARG A 823 28.33 -35.28 -26.29
CA ARG A 823 27.12 -34.48 -26.04
C ARG A 823 27.37 -33.01 -26.38
N LEU A 824 28.44 -32.39 -25.86
CA LEU A 824 28.75 -30.98 -26.11
C LEU A 824 29.01 -30.65 -27.59
N LEU A 825 29.67 -31.55 -28.33
CA LEU A 825 29.90 -31.41 -29.77
C LEU A 825 28.59 -31.48 -30.56
N LEU A 826 27.71 -32.42 -30.22
CA LEU A 826 26.38 -32.53 -30.83
C LEU A 826 25.53 -31.28 -30.51
N GLU A 827 25.55 -30.81 -29.26
CA GLU A 827 24.85 -29.57 -28.87
C GLU A 827 25.34 -28.36 -29.68
N ALA A 828 26.65 -28.25 -29.97
CA ALA A 828 27.19 -27.18 -30.83
C ALA A 828 26.71 -27.29 -32.28
N LEU A 829 26.67 -28.51 -32.85
CA LEU A 829 26.16 -28.74 -34.20
C LEU A 829 24.65 -28.41 -34.31
N HIS A 830 23.87 -28.80 -33.31
CA HIS A 830 22.45 -28.48 -33.24
C HIS A 830 22.19 -26.99 -33.03
N GLN A 831 23.00 -26.31 -32.23
CA GLN A 831 22.95 -24.85 -32.08
C GLN A 831 23.17 -24.12 -33.43
N TYR A 832 24.15 -24.58 -34.22
CA TYR A 832 24.42 -24.04 -35.55
C TYR A 832 23.24 -24.24 -36.51
N ARG A 833 22.63 -25.44 -36.50
CA ARG A 833 21.57 -25.81 -37.43
C ARG A 833 20.20 -25.26 -37.04
N ASP A 834 19.84 -25.34 -35.77
CA ASP A 834 18.48 -25.17 -35.28
C ASP A 834 18.22 -23.78 -34.65
N LEU A 835 19.27 -23.02 -34.25
CA LEU A 835 19.11 -21.65 -33.72
C LEU A 835 19.63 -20.57 -34.67
N HIS A 836 20.95 -20.53 -34.88
CA HIS A 836 21.59 -19.50 -35.69
C HIS A 836 22.92 -20.02 -36.23
N PRO A 837 23.22 -19.83 -37.53
CA PRO A 837 24.47 -20.28 -38.13
C PRO A 837 25.64 -19.40 -37.68
N ASP A 838 26.18 -19.68 -36.48
CA ASP A 838 27.41 -19.07 -35.98
C ASP A 838 28.61 -19.99 -36.31
N PRO A 839 29.52 -19.55 -37.18
CA PRO A 839 30.58 -20.42 -37.65
C PRO A 839 31.68 -20.69 -36.59
N ASP A 840 31.67 -19.99 -35.44
CA ASP A 840 32.56 -20.30 -34.32
C ASP A 840 32.19 -21.63 -33.63
N LEU A 841 30.92 -22.03 -33.68
CA LEU A 841 30.47 -23.35 -33.20
C LEU A 841 31.08 -24.48 -34.02
N LEU A 842 31.10 -24.31 -35.33
CA LEU A 842 31.69 -25.29 -36.24
C LEU A 842 33.20 -25.31 -36.13
N GLN A 843 33.83 -24.15 -35.88
CA GLN A 843 35.25 -24.06 -35.58
C GLN A 843 35.60 -24.87 -34.33
N PHE A 844 34.81 -24.75 -33.26
CA PHE A 844 34.98 -25.56 -32.04
C PHE A 844 34.93 -27.07 -32.32
N VAL A 845 33.95 -27.53 -33.10
CA VAL A 845 33.82 -28.95 -33.47
C VAL A 845 34.99 -29.40 -34.36
N PHE A 846 35.33 -28.60 -35.37
CA PHE A 846 36.44 -28.88 -36.28
C PHE A 846 37.78 -28.98 -35.55
N ASP A 847 38.06 -28.05 -34.64
CA ASP A 847 39.29 -28.03 -33.86
C ASP A 847 39.35 -29.23 -32.91
N GLU A 848 38.27 -29.61 -32.23
CA GLU A 848 38.31 -30.81 -31.38
C GLU A 848 38.48 -32.10 -32.20
N LEU A 849 37.85 -32.23 -33.37
CA LEU A 849 38.00 -33.41 -34.23
C LEU A 849 39.38 -33.53 -34.92
N THR A 850 40.08 -32.41 -35.15
CA THR A 850 41.35 -32.39 -35.90
C THR A 850 42.58 -32.15 -35.01
N LEU A 851 42.47 -31.25 -34.04
CA LEU A 851 43.53 -30.93 -33.08
C LEU A 851 43.44 -31.79 -31.82
N GLU A 852 42.31 -32.45 -31.55
CA GLU A 852 42.15 -33.43 -30.46
C GLU A 852 42.61 -32.88 -29.11
N HIS A 853 42.03 -31.74 -28.71
CA HIS A 853 42.45 -31.03 -27.50
C HIS A 853 42.11 -31.82 -26.23
N LYS A 854 40.99 -32.54 -26.21
CA LYS A 854 40.60 -33.39 -25.06
C LYS A 854 40.74 -34.86 -25.36
N LEU A 855 40.17 -35.34 -26.47
CA LEU A 855 40.11 -36.77 -26.79
C LEU A 855 40.50 -37.06 -28.23
N ARG A 856 40.80 -38.34 -28.48
CA ARG A 856 41.08 -38.86 -29.81
C ARG A 856 39.80 -39.23 -30.52
N TRP A 857 39.66 -38.84 -31.78
CA TRP A 857 38.44 -39.00 -32.55
C TRP A 857 38.66 -39.79 -33.83
N ILE A 858 39.80 -39.57 -34.51
CA ILE A 858 40.04 -40.14 -35.85
C ILE A 858 41.39 -40.88 -35.87
N ASP A 859 41.39 -42.12 -36.34
CA ASP A 859 42.61 -42.90 -36.60
C ASP A 859 42.90 -43.02 -38.10
N ILE A 860 44.14 -43.36 -38.46
CA ILE A 860 44.57 -43.55 -39.85
C ILE A 860 44.94 -45.03 -40.05
N ARG A 861 44.22 -45.69 -40.96
CA ARG A 861 44.50 -47.08 -41.33
C ARG A 861 45.71 -47.19 -42.27
N SER A 862 46.22 -48.41 -42.43
CA SER A 862 47.36 -48.71 -43.31
C SER A 862 47.08 -48.48 -44.81
N ASP A 863 45.81 -48.40 -45.20
CA ASP A 863 45.34 -48.02 -46.53
C ASP A 863 45.18 -46.50 -46.71
N ALA A 864 45.61 -45.71 -45.73
CA ALA A 864 45.52 -44.26 -45.69
C ALA A 864 44.07 -43.72 -45.64
N GLN A 865 43.11 -44.49 -45.12
CA GLN A 865 41.77 -43.98 -44.85
C GLN A 865 41.62 -43.51 -43.40
N ALA A 866 40.93 -42.38 -43.22
CA ALA A 866 40.48 -41.93 -41.91
C ALA A 866 39.32 -42.80 -41.43
N VAL A 867 39.44 -43.34 -40.22
CA VAL A 867 38.39 -44.11 -39.56
C VAL A 867 38.13 -43.58 -38.15
N PRO A 868 36.93 -43.79 -37.58
CA PRO A 868 36.70 -43.43 -36.19
C PRO A 868 37.68 -44.14 -35.26
N TRP A 869 38.12 -43.45 -34.20
CA TRP A 869 38.92 -44.05 -33.14
C TRP A 869 38.20 -45.30 -32.59
N PRO A 870 38.90 -46.42 -32.31
CA PRO A 870 38.28 -47.72 -32.04
C PRO A 870 37.67 -47.83 -30.62
N VAL A 871 36.70 -46.95 -30.33
CA VAL A 871 35.93 -46.87 -29.10
C VAL A 871 34.46 -46.72 -29.46
N ALA A 872 33.56 -47.26 -28.64
CA ALA A 872 32.13 -47.10 -28.84
C ALA A 872 31.75 -45.60 -28.79
N MET A 873 31.22 -45.08 -29.90
CA MET A 873 30.81 -43.69 -29.99
C MET A 873 29.38 -43.50 -29.43
N PRO A 874 29.19 -42.61 -28.45
CA PRO A 874 27.87 -42.28 -27.92
C PRO A 874 26.95 -41.69 -28.99
N PHE A 875 25.64 -41.89 -28.85
CA PHE A 875 24.60 -41.26 -29.67
C PHE A 875 24.69 -41.45 -31.20
N GLY A 876 25.45 -42.46 -31.67
CA GLY A 876 25.71 -42.64 -33.10
C GLY A 876 26.61 -41.57 -33.71
N PHE A 877 27.44 -40.91 -32.89
CA PHE A 877 28.37 -39.89 -33.33
C PHE A 877 29.45 -40.48 -34.24
N ASP A 878 29.51 -40.03 -35.50
CA ASP A 878 30.57 -40.40 -36.43
C ASP A 878 31.48 -39.19 -36.72
N PRO A 879 32.68 -39.14 -36.13
CA PRO A 879 33.58 -38.00 -36.29
C PRO A 879 34.07 -37.83 -37.73
N VAL A 880 34.20 -38.92 -38.50
CA VAL A 880 34.71 -38.87 -39.87
C VAL A 880 33.62 -38.32 -40.79
N ASP A 881 32.38 -38.79 -40.64
CA ASP A 881 31.26 -38.29 -41.44
C ASP A 881 30.94 -36.82 -41.12
N ILE A 882 30.98 -36.41 -39.85
CA ILE A 882 30.80 -35.00 -39.47
C ILE A 882 31.89 -34.13 -40.10
N LEU A 883 33.16 -34.55 -40.01
CA LEU A 883 34.26 -33.78 -40.57
C LEU A 883 34.18 -33.69 -42.10
N ARG A 884 33.79 -34.78 -42.79
CA ARG A 884 33.49 -34.77 -44.24
C ARG A 884 32.38 -33.77 -44.57
N GLN A 885 31.30 -33.74 -43.79
CA GLN A 885 30.20 -32.79 -43.99
C GLN A 885 30.70 -31.34 -43.87
N LEU A 886 31.47 -31.00 -42.82
CA LEU A 886 32.01 -29.66 -42.61
C LEU A 886 32.88 -29.19 -43.79
N VAL A 887 33.81 -30.04 -44.23
CA VAL A 887 34.72 -29.77 -45.35
C VAL A 887 33.95 -29.62 -46.66
N SER A 888 32.92 -30.43 -46.89
CA SER A 888 32.11 -30.38 -48.12
C SER A 888 31.22 -29.14 -48.19
N GLN A 889 30.68 -28.68 -47.06
CA GLN A 889 29.74 -27.57 -47.00
C GLN A 889 30.45 -26.20 -46.98
N MET A 890 31.64 -26.12 -46.36
CA MET A 890 32.41 -24.87 -46.22
C MET A 890 33.91 -25.07 -46.49
N PRO A 891 34.29 -25.42 -47.73
CA PRO A 891 35.68 -25.76 -48.08
C PRO A 891 36.66 -24.59 -47.92
N GLU A 892 36.19 -23.34 -48.04
CA GLU A 892 37.04 -22.14 -47.85
C GLU A 892 37.45 -21.94 -46.39
N ARG A 893 36.59 -22.32 -45.43
CA ARG A 893 36.84 -22.14 -43.99
C ARG A 893 37.42 -23.40 -43.33
N PHE A 894 37.03 -24.58 -43.81
CA PHE A 894 37.50 -25.87 -43.32
C PHE A 894 38.17 -26.67 -44.45
N PRO A 895 39.44 -26.37 -44.80
CA PRO A 895 40.10 -27.03 -45.92
C PRO A 895 40.40 -28.50 -45.61
N ALA A 896 40.05 -29.39 -46.55
CA ALA A 896 40.32 -30.83 -46.47
C ALA A 896 41.81 -31.13 -46.18
N MET A 897 42.71 -30.42 -46.86
CA MET A 897 44.16 -30.59 -46.71
C MET A 897 44.65 -30.20 -45.31
N GLU A 898 44.09 -29.15 -44.73
CA GLU A 898 44.44 -28.70 -43.39
C GLU A 898 43.92 -29.68 -42.33
N ALA A 899 42.71 -30.22 -42.50
CA ALA A 899 42.18 -31.27 -41.63
C ALA A 899 43.07 -32.53 -41.66
N ARG A 900 43.42 -33.01 -42.86
CA ARG A 900 44.33 -34.15 -43.06
C ARG A 900 45.69 -33.91 -42.42
N ARG A 901 46.27 -32.73 -42.62
CA ARG A 901 47.54 -32.33 -42.02
C ARG A 901 47.50 -32.41 -40.49
N ARG A 902 46.49 -31.81 -39.85
CA ARG A 902 46.37 -31.78 -38.38
C ARG A 902 46.23 -33.18 -37.78
N ILE A 903 45.38 -34.02 -38.37
CA ILE A 903 45.19 -35.41 -37.93
C ILE A 903 46.49 -36.22 -38.10
N ALA A 904 47.16 -36.08 -39.26
CA ALA A 904 48.42 -36.74 -39.53
C ALA A 904 49.52 -36.33 -38.54
N GLN A 905 49.64 -35.04 -38.24
CA GLN A 905 50.59 -34.52 -37.24
C GLN A 905 50.31 -35.07 -35.84
N ARG A 906 49.04 -35.18 -35.44
CA ARG A 906 48.66 -35.75 -34.14
C ARG A 906 49.00 -37.24 -34.04
N ARG A 907 48.65 -38.03 -35.05
CA ARG A 907 48.98 -39.45 -35.08
C ARG A 907 50.47 -39.70 -35.19
N PHE A 908 51.19 -38.88 -35.94
CA PHE A 908 52.66 -38.92 -35.99
C PHE A 908 53.27 -38.71 -34.60
N ALA A 909 52.90 -37.62 -33.91
CA ALA A 909 53.39 -37.31 -32.57
C ALA A 909 53.03 -38.41 -31.56
N GLU A 910 51.89 -39.08 -31.72
CA GLU A 910 51.51 -40.22 -30.90
C GLU A 910 52.41 -41.44 -31.13
N GLN A 911 52.67 -41.81 -32.40
CA GLN A 911 53.56 -42.92 -32.72
C GLN A 911 55.00 -42.64 -32.29
N GLU A 912 55.46 -41.40 -32.42
CA GLU A 912 56.77 -40.96 -31.94
C GLU A 912 56.88 -41.07 -30.40
N ARG A 913 55.87 -40.61 -29.66
CA ARG A 913 55.81 -40.77 -28.20
C ARG A 913 55.76 -42.25 -27.80
N ARG A 914 54.96 -43.05 -28.50
CA ARG A 914 54.85 -44.50 -28.28
C ARG A 914 56.20 -45.17 -28.48
N TYR A 915 56.89 -44.85 -29.56
CA TYR A 915 58.23 -45.33 -29.86
C TYR A 915 59.21 -45.05 -28.72
N TYR A 916 59.28 -43.78 -28.28
CA TYR A 916 60.23 -43.41 -27.25
C TYR A 916 59.89 -43.91 -25.84
N ARG A 917 58.61 -44.19 -25.57
CA ARG A 917 58.10 -44.68 -24.29
C ARG A 917 58.16 -46.20 -24.16
N GLU A 918 57.77 -46.93 -25.20
CA GLU A 918 57.56 -48.38 -25.15
C GLU A 918 58.80 -49.17 -25.61
N ILE A 919 59.71 -48.55 -26.35
CA ILE A 919 60.94 -49.21 -26.84
C ILE A 919 62.14 -48.73 -26.04
N SER A 920 62.84 -49.67 -25.39
CA SER A 920 64.04 -49.36 -24.60
C SER A 920 65.13 -48.74 -25.50
N PRO A 921 65.82 -47.67 -25.05
CA PRO A 921 67.00 -47.16 -25.75
C PRO A 921 68.17 -48.16 -25.73
N ILE A 922 68.13 -49.19 -24.86
CA ILE A 922 69.18 -50.19 -24.74
C ILE A 922 68.89 -51.35 -25.71
N LEU A 923 69.64 -51.40 -26.82
CA LEU A 923 69.48 -52.38 -27.91
C LEU A 923 69.46 -53.85 -27.46
N LEU A 924 70.17 -54.19 -26.38
CA LEU A 924 70.25 -55.56 -25.84
C LEU A 924 69.00 -55.96 -25.05
N GLU A 925 68.21 -55.00 -24.57
CA GLU A 925 66.99 -55.23 -23.79
C GLU A 925 65.76 -55.40 -24.67
N ASN A 926 65.84 -54.99 -25.95
CA ASN A 926 64.72 -55.06 -26.88
C ASN A 926 64.44 -56.51 -27.28
N LYS A 927 63.30 -57.02 -26.81
CA LYS A 927 62.81 -58.36 -27.07
C LYS A 927 61.84 -58.34 -28.26
N ARG A 928 61.20 -59.49 -28.47
CA ARG A 928 60.22 -59.71 -29.53
C ARG A 928 59.05 -58.72 -29.49
N ILE A 929 58.62 -58.26 -28.31
CA ILE A 929 57.47 -57.36 -28.15
C ILE A 929 57.81 -55.95 -28.64
N GLU A 930 58.97 -55.42 -28.26
CA GLU A 930 59.46 -54.10 -28.69
C GLU A 930 59.70 -54.08 -30.21
N ARG A 931 60.15 -55.20 -30.79
CA ARG A 931 60.25 -55.37 -32.24
C ARG A 931 58.89 -55.33 -32.93
N GLN A 932 57.88 -55.98 -32.36
CA GLN A 932 56.50 -55.91 -32.86
C GLN A 932 55.98 -54.47 -32.84
N ILE A 933 56.16 -53.77 -31.71
CA ILE A 933 55.75 -52.37 -31.54
C ILE A 933 56.44 -51.46 -32.57
N ALA A 934 57.75 -51.65 -32.80
CA ALA A 934 58.48 -50.88 -33.80
C ALA A 934 57.98 -51.13 -35.23
N ILE A 935 57.67 -52.38 -35.59
CA ILE A 935 57.08 -52.72 -36.90
C ILE A 935 55.70 -52.08 -37.06
N GLU A 936 54.87 -52.13 -36.02
CA GLU A 936 53.56 -51.47 -36.01
C GLU A 936 53.69 -49.96 -36.21
N ILE A 937 54.64 -49.32 -35.53
CA ILE A 937 54.94 -47.89 -35.66
C ILE A 937 55.41 -47.57 -37.09
N ILE A 938 56.37 -48.33 -37.65
CA ILE A 938 56.84 -48.11 -39.03
C ILE A 938 55.69 -48.22 -40.04
N ARG A 939 54.83 -49.23 -39.89
CA ARG A 939 53.65 -49.41 -40.76
C ARG A 939 52.65 -48.26 -40.59
N ALA A 940 52.42 -47.79 -39.36
CA ALA A 940 51.56 -46.65 -39.08
C ALA A 940 52.12 -45.34 -39.67
N LEU A 941 53.43 -45.09 -39.56
CA LEU A 941 54.10 -43.93 -40.14
C LEU A 941 54.00 -43.90 -41.67
N LYS A 942 54.09 -45.06 -42.33
CA LYS A 942 53.82 -45.19 -43.77
C LYS A 942 52.37 -44.86 -44.11
N GLY A 943 51.40 -45.31 -43.30
CA GLY A 943 49.99 -44.97 -43.44
C GLY A 943 49.73 -43.47 -43.28
N ILE A 944 50.33 -42.84 -42.26
CA ILE A 944 50.26 -41.41 -41.99
C ILE A 944 50.84 -40.60 -43.17
N PHE A 945 51.99 -41.00 -43.70
CA PHE A 945 52.58 -40.35 -44.88
C PHE A 945 51.70 -40.48 -46.12
N ARG A 946 51.10 -41.65 -46.37
CA ARG A 946 50.16 -41.82 -47.50
C ARG A 946 48.89 -40.97 -47.33
N PHE A 947 48.47 -40.71 -46.09
CA PHE A 947 47.31 -39.87 -45.75
C PHE A 947 47.62 -38.37 -45.89
N TYR A 948 48.79 -37.93 -45.44
CA TYR A 948 49.33 -36.59 -45.67
C TYR A 948 50.86 -36.66 -45.90
N PRO A 949 51.32 -36.52 -47.16
CA PRO A 949 52.72 -36.71 -47.54
C PRO A 949 53.69 -35.60 -47.08
N ASP A 950 53.99 -35.57 -45.78
CA ASP A 950 55.08 -34.78 -45.21
C ASP A 950 56.32 -35.65 -44.99
N PRO A 951 57.48 -35.35 -45.61
CA PRO A 951 58.73 -36.07 -45.38
C PRO A 951 59.11 -36.21 -43.90
N ALA A 952 58.72 -35.24 -43.06
CA ALA A 952 58.98 -35.27 -41.62
C ALA A 952 58.34 -36.49 -40.94
N PHE A 953 57.23 -37.04 -41.46
CA PHE A 953 56.57 -38.19 -40.84
C PHE A 953 57.30 -39.52 -41.03
N LEU A 954 58.23 -39.59 -41.99
CA LEU A 954 59.00 -40.80 -42.25
C LEU A 954 60.38 -40.79 -41.58
N HIS A 955 60.78 -39.69 -40.94
CA HIS A 955 62.14 -39.56 -40.38
C HIS A 955 62.43 -40.68 -39.38
N LEU A 956 61.50 -40.94 -38.45
CA LEU A 956 61.65 -41.95 -37.42
C LEU A 956 61.71 -43.36 -38.02
N ALA A 957 60.85 -43.65 -39.00
CA ALA A 957 60.86 -44.93 -39.70
C ALA A 957 62.19 -45.15 -40.45
N LEU A 958 62.72 -44.10 -41.09
CA LEU A 958 63.98 -44.14 -41.82
C LEU A 958 65.18 -44.35 -40.89
N GLU A 959 65.29 -43.59 -39.80
CA GLU A 959 66.35 -43.75 -38.82
C GLU A 959 66.37 -45.17 -38.24
N GLU A 960 65.20 -45.72 -37.96
CA GLU A 960 65.02 -47.06 -37.42
C GLU A 960 65.53 -48.14 -38.39
N VAL A 961 65.08 -48.14 -39.65
CA VAL A 961 65.48 -49.15 -40.64
C VAL A 961 66.89 -48.92 -41.22
N GLU A 962 67.47 -47.74 -41.05
CA GLU A 962 68.89 -47.46 -41.34
C GLU A 962 69.83 -47.95 -40.24
N GLY A 963 69.29 -48.46 -39.13
CA GLY A 963 70.06 -48.99 -38.00
C GLY A 963 70.59 -47.90 -37.06
N ARG A 964 70.04 -46.69 -37.12
CA ARG A 964 70.32 -45.58 -36.20
C ARG A 964 69.29 -45.47 -35.07
N GLY A 965 68.20 -46.24 -35.14
CA GLY A 965 67.16 -46.29 -34.13
C GLY A 965 67.42 -47.29 -32.99
N ARG A 966 66.35 -47.72 -32.33
CA ARG A 966 66.38 -48.46 -31.06
C ARG A 966 66.26 -49.96 -31.24
N ILE A 967 65.82 -50.49 -32.39
CA ILE A 967 65.72 -51.93 -32.63
C ILE A 967 66.87 -52.42 -33.51
N ARG A 968 67.39 -53.60 -33.15
CA ARG A 968 68.38 -54.31 -33.94
C ARG A 968 67.70 -55.12 -35.04
N TRP A 969 67.70 -54.63 -36.27
CA TRP A 969 67.06 -55.30 -37.41
C TRP A 969 67.89 -56.39 -38.09
N ASN A 970 69.21 -56.39 -37.88
CA ASN A 970 70.14 -57.31 -38.49
C ASN A 970 70.67 -58.38 -37.52
N SER A 971 71.11 -59.51 -38.08
CA SER A 971 71.82 -60.57 -37.35
C SER A 971 73.28 -60.17 -37.12
N TYR A 972 73.93 -60.75 -36.11
CA TYR A 972 75.35 -60.53 -35.82
C TYR A 972 76.14 -61.83 -35.97
N PHE A 973 77.33 -61.76 -36.56
CA PHE A 973 78.31 -62.83 -36.53
C PHE A 973 79.03 -62.80 -35.18
N LEU A 974 78.95 -63.90 -34.43
CA LEU A 974 79.51 -64.07 -33.07
C LEU A 974 79.07 -62.97 -32.07
N GLY A 975 77.94 -62.30 -32.30
CA GLY A 975 77.43 -61.24 -31.43
C GLY A 975 78.18 -59.90 -31.53
N LEU A 976 79.22 -59.78 -32.38
CA LEU A 976 80.10 -58.61 -32.44
C LEU A 976 80.09 -57.89 -33.79
N LEU A 977 79.90 -58.60 -34.92
CA LEU A 977 79.90 -58.01 -36.26
C LEU A 977 78.50 -58.01 -36.88
N PRO A 978 77.92 -56.86 -37.26
CA PRO A 978 76.62 -56.81 -37.92
C PRO A 978 76.70 -57.47 -39.31
N LEU A 979 75.80 -58.42 -39.57
CA LEU A 979 75.61 -59.04 -40.88
C LEU A 979 74.55 -58.26 -41.68
N TRP A 980 74.56 -58.43 -42.99
CA TRP A 980 73.53 -57.88 -43.90
C TRP A 980 72.25 -58.72 -43.92
N THR A 981 72.17 -59.77 -43.10
CA THR A 981 71.03 -60.67 -43.01
C THR A 981 70.04 -60.20 -41.95
N ASN A 982 68.75 -60.32 -42.24
CA ASN A 982 67.67 -60.02 -41.30
C ASN A 982 67.89 -60.72 -39.95
N HIS A 983 67.52 -60.06 -38.86
CA HIS A 983 67.44 -60.70 -37.56
C HIS A 983 66.44 -61.85 -37.61
N TYR A 984 66.78 -63.00 -37.02
CA TYR A 984 65.96 -64.21 -37.13
C TYR A 984 64.52 -64.02 -36.63
N GLU A 985 64.28 -63.08 -35.70
CA GLU A 985 62.95 -62.78 -35.17
C GLU A 985 62.05 -61.98 -36.13
N ASN A 986 62.62 -61.29 -37.13
CA ASN A 986 61.82 -60.52 -38.10
C ASN A 986 60.85 -61.42 -38.89
N ARG A 987 61.21 -62.69 -39.10
CA ARG A 987 60.38 -63.69 -39.80
C ARG A 987 59.05 -63.95 -39.11
N PHE A 988 58.92 -63.65 -37.82
CA PHE A 988 57.68 -63.87 -37.07
C PHE A 988 56.62 -62.79 -37.32
N PHE A 989 56.97 -61.73 -38.05
CA PHE A 989 56.13 -60.57 -38.30
C PHE A 989 56.05 -60.20 -39.79
N ASP A 990 56.56 -61.08 -40.67
CA ASP A 990 56.71 -60.85 -42.11
C ASP A 990 57.35 -59.49 -42.40
N PHE A 991 58.50 -59.23 -41.77
CA PHE A 991 59.22 -57.96 -41.87
C PHE A 991 60.61 -58.17 -42.47
N ASP A 992 60.95 -57.41 -43.51
CA ASP A 992 62.29 -57.33 -44.07
C ASP A 992 62.77 -55.88 -44.03
N TYR A 993 63.75 -55.59 -43.16
CA TYR A 993 64.20 -54.22 -42.96
C TYR A 993 64.87 -53.61 -44.19
N LEU A 994 65.49 -54.42 -45.06
CA LEU A 994 66.11 -53.93 -46.29
C LEU A 994 65.06 -53.52 -47.33
N ALA A 995 64.00 -54.34 -47.46
CA ALA A 995 62.86 -54.03 -48.31
C ALA A 995 62.13 -52.78 -47.79
N GLU A 996 61.85 -52.71 -46.49
CA GLU A 996 61.19 -51.57 -45.86
C GLU A 996 62.02 -50.30 -45.97
N ARG A 997 63.35 -50.36 -45.80
CA ARG A 997 64.24 -49.23 -46.05
C ARG A 997 64.16 -48.74 -47.49
N SER A 998 64.09 -49.65 -48.46
CA SER A 998 63.95 -49.26 -49.87
C SER A 998 62.60 -48.60 -50.16
N GLU A 999 61.53 -49.10 -49.54
CA GLU A 999 60.17 -48.56 -49.69
C GLU A 999 60.04 -47.16 -49.05
N VAL A 1000 60.54 -46.97 -47.83
CA VAL A 1000 60.54 -45.66 -47.13
C VAL A 1000 61.37 -44.62 -47.89
N ARG A 1001 62.53 -45.00 -48.44
CA ARG A 1001 63.31 -44.10 -49.32
C ARG A 1001 62.57 -43.78 -50.62
N GLY A 1002 61.84 -44.75 -51.18
CA GLY A 1002 60.98 -44.54 -52.34
C GLY A 1002 59.90 -43.48 -52.10
N TYR A 1003 59.30 -43.47 -50.90
CA TYR A 1003 58.33 -42.44 -50.51
C TYR A 1003 58.92 -41.03 -50.46
N LEU A 1004 60.14 -40.87 -49.94
CA LEU A 1004 60.80 -39.56 -49.88
C LEU A 1004 61.09 -38.98 -51.27
N VAL A 1005 61.50 -39.83 -52.23
CA VAL A 1005 61.77 -39.42 -53.62
C VAL A 1005 60.47 -39.05 -54.36
N THR A 1006 59.34 -39.65 -53.99
CA THR A 1006 58.04 -39.47 -54.64
C THR A 1006 57.08 -38.57 -53.87
N ALA A 1007 57.54 -37.88 -52.81
CA ALA A 1007 56.69 -37.12 -51.90
C ALA A 1007 55.85 -36.05 -52.61
N GLU A 1008 56.41 -35.32 -53.58
CA GLU A 1008 55.68 -34.32 -54.37
C GLU A 1008 54.57 -34.95 -55.24
N GLN A 1009 54.81 -36.14 -55.78
CA GLN A 1009 53.82 -36.88 -56.58
C GLN A 1009 52.69 -37.41 -55.69
N TRP A 1010 53.02 -37.84 -54.47
CA TRP A 1010 52.04 -38.22 -53.46
C TRP A 1010 51.23 -37.02 -52.98
N MET A 1011 51.84 -35.86 -52.73
CA MET A 1011 51.11 -34.63 -52.39
C MET A 1011 50.09 -34.26 -53.47
N ALA A 1012 50.50 -34.26 -54.74
CA ALA A 1012 49.60 -33.98 -55.87
C ALA A 1012 48.45 -35.01 -55.98
N HIS A 1013 48.73 -36.29 -55.68
CA HIS A 1013 47.70 -37.34 -55.64
C HIS A 1013 46.69 -37.11 -54.51
N VAL A 1014 47.17 -36.73 -53.32
CA VAL A 1014 46.34 -36.47 -52.14
C VAL A 1014 45.52 -35.20 -52.30
N GLU A 1015 46.06 -34.15 -52.93
CA GLU A 1015 45.31 -32.94 -53.31
C GLU A 1015 44.19 -33.24 -54.32
N ALA A 1016 44.48 -34.08 -55.33
CA ALA A 1016 43.48 -34.54 -56.30
C ALA A 1016 42.41 -35.46 -55.67
N GLN A 1017 42.74 -36.19 -54.60
CA GLN A 1017 41.78 -36.97 -53.82
C GLN A 1017 40.96 -36.09 -52.88
N ALA A 1018 41.58 -35.15 -52.17
CA ALA A 1018 40.92 -34.23 -51.24
C ALA A 1018 39.88 -33.34 -51.94
N SER A 1019 40.06 -33.08 -53.23
CA SER A 1019 39.08 -32.39 -54.10
C SER A 1019 37.92 -33.28 -54.57
N ARG A 1020 38.00 -34.61 -54.44
CA ARG A 1020 36.98 -35.58 -54.89
C ARG A 1020 36.27 -36.32 -53.74
N GLN A 1021 36.98 -36.57 -52.64
CA GLN A 1021 36.50 -37.23 -51.42
C GLN A 1021 37.04 -36.42 -50.25
N ALA A 1022 36.14 -35.85 -49.44
CA ALA A 1022 36.49 -34.77 -48.52
C ALA A 1022 37.57 -35.14 -47.49
N ILE A 1023 37.69 -36.42 -47.08
CA ILE A 1023 38.69 -36.93 -46.09
C ILE A 1023 39.00 -38.40 -46.32
#